data_AF-K5W4Z3-F1
#
_entry.id   AF-K5W4Z3-F1
#
_cell.length_a   1.000
_cell.length_b   1.000
_cell.length_c   1.000
_cell.angle_alpha   90.00
_cell.angle_beta   90.00
_cell.angle_gamma   90.00
#
_symmetry.space_group_name_H-M   'P 1'
#
loop_
_entity.id
_entity.type
_entity.pdbx_description
1 polymer ?
#
loop_
_entity_poly.entity_id
_entity_poly.type
_entity_poly.pdbx_seq_one_letter_code
_entity_poly.pdbx_strand_id
1 'polypeptide(L)'
;MFISIPPQRYALPALFHAFLVPSYLLAAYFLLRNAPSSPNLQSIPVSSPPLSLTVYLALSPLSTPDFPALLRPLTTEPTIYIQQLVIVCPESFFPELDSRLSQFINQSHPRLQTSLVLKPVKLADDVRSEILISAAQAATDWVLILDDKLIDDISSPALLALWDDIVFASPSLDIYDFLPPPPYLNSTLPRTPFQFWEDIYTREPPLLLQTSMLRTERLPHSHLDNPSLSGPEVVNESIVFLFPSFQSLQSASKMVCQFLSKGYSPQVFIYDRKRLLASTSWRSLDYDLCSHGRLIVHENINVEGFVTDRRPGLLSWLDHLATNAKILFSVTEDKSGLEGLLSMHTLLNSTRIYIPENQYFYTDWIGSLSIEELQHWHTPRFTFTITTFNRPESFRRLLDSLSSGLYFGDSNLNVRITIEKEANFETQYLAQTFEWIHGSMQIHQRIVHGGLLPAIVESWYPADNNSYGLLLEDDIELSPLFYAWVKMTILKYRYSLETSHYTKLFGVSLYQQKTLELPPKGRQPFNARTLFSSQPSLNIPTNTPYLSPIPCSWGAIYFPEHWREFYTYLSSRLDKPKGTDHEDPVVPNVRSNRWTHSWKRFFIELVYLRGYVMLYPNFADFVSLSTNHLEVGSHVHARSAMSPEKRDSFFLPLMQLPAIEETGVSTGLLDLPELELPNWTDLPVLNLTGSLATLDSLAYTGQKRAEEMGLL
;
A
#
# COMPACT_ATOMS: atom_id res chain seq x y z
N MET A 1 1.48 -39.05 -27.13
CA MET A 1 0.64 -39.39 -25.96
C MET A 1 0.35 -38.08 -25.26
N PHE A 2 -0.88 -37.54 -25.41
CA PHE A 2 -1.24 -36.25 -24.82
C PHE A 2 -1.78 -36.46 -23.42
N ILE A 3 -1.21 -35.75 -22.43
CA ILE A 3 -1.75 -35.65 -21.08
C ILE A 3 -2.40 -34.27 -20.98
N SER A 4 -3.72 -34.25 -20.78
CA SER A 4 -4.48 -33.01 -20.57
C SER A 4 -4.32 -32.54 -19.14
N ILE A 5 -3.56 -31.47 -18.94
CA ILE A 5 -3.50 -30.75 -17.65
C ILE A 5 -4.76 -29.89 -17.54
N PRO A 6 -5.51 -29.93 -16.42
CA PRO A 6 -6.69 -29.09 -16.23
C PRO A 6 -6.29 -27.61 -16.04
N PRO A 7 -7.11 -26.65 -16.50
CA PRO A 7 -6.83 -25.24 -16.28
C PRO A 7 -6.97 -24.87 -14.80
N GLN A 8 -5.88 -24.47 -14.16
CA GLN A 8 -5.94 -23.80 -12.86
C GLN A 8 -6.65 -22.45 -13.03
N ARG A 9 -7.67 -22.20 -12.21
CA ARG A 9 -8.36 -20.91 -12.17
C ARG A 9 -7.53 -19.93 -11.33
N TYR A 10 -6.96 -18.92 -11.96
CA TYR A 10 -6.35 -17.79 -11.27
C TYR A 10 -7.47 -16.91 -10.69
N ALA A 11 -7.42 -16.61 -9.40
CA ALA A 11 -8.27 -15.61 -8.77
C ALA A 11 -7.58 -14.24 -8.86
N LEU A 12 -8.03 -13.40 -9.79
CA LEU A 12 -7.64 -11.99 -9.88
C LEU A 12 -8.72 -11.14 -9.22
N PRO A 13 -8.40 -10.28 -8.24
CA PRO A 13 -9.27 -9.18 -7.84
C PRO A 13 -9.39 -8.22 -9.03
N ALA A 14 -10.57 -8.13 -9.62
CA ALA A 14 -10.82 -7.26 -10.76
C ALA A 14 -11.12 -5.82 -10.33
N LEU A 15 -10.80 -4.86 -11.21
CA LEU A 15 -11.23 -3.47 -11.06
C LEU A 15 -12.68 -3.35 -11.54
N PHE A 16 -13.64 -3.40 -10.61
CA PHE A 16 -15.05 -3.25 -10.95
C PHE A 16 -15.43 -1.79 -11.23
N HIS A 17 -16.55 -1.60 -11.93
CA HIS A 17 -17.13 -0.30 -12.27
C HIS A 17 -18.63 -0.34 -11.97
N ALA A 18 -19.07 0.43 -10.99
CA ALA A 18 -20.46 0.50 -10.60
C ALA A 18 -21.34 1.12 -11.69
N PHE A 19 -22.45 0.45 -12.02
CA PHE A 19 -23.56 1.03 -12.78
C PHE A 19 -24.86 0.77 -12.03
N LEU A 20 -25.41 1.82 -11.41
CA LEU A 20 -26.78 1.81 -10.90
C LEU A 20 -27.74 1.58 -12.07
N VAL A 21 -28.46 0.45 -12.04
CA VAL A 21 -29.55 0.12 -12.95
C VAL A 21 -30.88 0.29 -12.20
N PRO A 22 -31.65 1.35 -12.49
CA PRO A 22 -33.00 1.49 -11.94
C PRO A 22 -33.97 0.46 -12.54
N SER A 23 -35.11 0.28 -11.87
CA SER A 23 -36.11 -0.79 -12.06
C SER A 23 -36.75 -0.91 -13.47
N TYR A 24 -36.45 -0.01 -14.42
CA TYR A 24 -36.98 -0.07 -15.78
C TYR A 24 -36.30 -1.08 -16.71
N LEU A 25 -35.07 -1.54 -16.43
CA LEU A 25 -34.40 -2.50 -17.33
C LEU A 25 -35.06 -3.89 -17.33
N LEU A 26 -35.81 -4.23 -16.28
CA LEU A 26 -36.71 -5.40 -16.28
C LEU A 26 -37.80 -5.29 -17.36
N ALA A 27 -38.36 -4.08 -17.55
CA ALA A 27 -39.42 -3.83 -18.55
C ALA A 27 -38.88 -3.82 -19.99
N ALA A 28 -37.63 -3.41 -20.20
CA ALA A 28 -36.98 -3.48 -21.52
C ALA A 28 -36.88 -4.92 -22.04
N TYR A 29 -36.64 -5.89 -21.15
CA TYR A 29 -36.65 -7.31 -21.52
C TYR A 29 -38.07 -7.82 -21.90
N PHE A 30 -39.11 -7.38 -21.18
CA PHE A 30 -40.49 -7.75 -21.51
C PHE A 30 -41.00 -7.21 -22.87
N LEU A 31 -40.48 -6.07 -23.33
CA LEU A 31 -40.95 -5.41 -24.55
C LEU A 31 -40.63 -6.13 -25.88
N LEU A 32 -39.88 -7.23 -25.85
CA LEU A 32 -39.68 -8.09 -27.03
C LEU A 32 -40.67 -9.27 -27.13
N ARG A 33 -41.47 -9.57 -26.09
CA ARG A 33 -42.20 -10.85 -26.03
C ARG A 33 -43.67 -10.82 -26.46
N ASN A 34 -44.30 -9.64 -26.52
CA ASN A 34 -45.72 -9.48 -26.88
C ASN A 34 -45.92 -8.74 -28.23
N ALA A 35 -45.55 -9.42 -29.32
CA ALA A 35 -46.20 -9.52 -30.65
C ALA A 35 -46.93 -8.30 -31.29
N PRO A 36 -46.90 -8.11 -32.65
CA PRO A 36 -46.82 -9.21 -33.63
C PRO A 36 -45.87 -9.06 -34.84
N SER A 37 -45.24 -10.18 -35.19
CA SER A 37 -44.83 -10.63 -36.54
C SER A 37 -44.34 -9.61 -37.58
N SER A 38 -43.01 -9.57 -37.78
CA SER A 38 -42.41 -9.35 -39.10
C SER A 38 -41.07 -10.12 -39.20
N PRO A 39 -40.81 -10.90 -40.27
CA PRO A 39 -39.56 -11.63 -40.41
C PRO A 39 -38.50 -10.79 -41.13
N ASN A 40 -37.44 -10.37 -40.42
CA ASN A 40 -36.05 -10.27 -40.90
C ASN A 40 -35.18 -9.48 -39.90
N LEU A 41 -34.35 -10.19 -39.14
CA LEU A 41 -33.12 -9.65 -38.57
C LEU A 41 -32.10 -10.80 -38.50
N GLN A 42 -31.01 -10.65 -39.25
CA GLN A 42 -29.97 -11.67 -39.35
C GLN A 42 -29.05 -11.63 -38.13
N SER A 43 -28.42 -12.76 -37.82
CA SER A 43 -27.58 -12.96 -36.64
C SER A 43 -26.41 -11.98 -36.56
N ILE A 44 -26.35 -11.20 -35.47
CA ILE A 44 -25.12 -10.56 -35.00
C ILE A 44 -24.53 -11.48 -33.91
N PRO A 45 -23.30 -12.00 -34.06
CA PRO A 45 -22.67 -12.79 -33.02
C PRO A 45 -22.14 -11.87 -31.91
N VAL A 46 -22.74 -11.96 -30.72
CA VAL A 46 -22.20 -11.30 -29.51
C VAL A 46 -20.95 -12.07 -29.08
N SER A 47 -19.77 -11.46 -29.23
CA SER A 47 -18.46 -12.08 -29.00
C SER A 47 -17.86 -11.79 -27.63
N SER A 48 -18.70 -11.45 -26.65
CA SER A 48 -18.32 -11.25 -25.25
C SER A 48 -18.85 -12.43 -24.42
N PRO A 49 -18.07 -13.02 -23.50
CA PRO A 49 -18.65 -13.94 -22.52
C PRO A 49 -19.65 -13.17 -21.64
N PRO A 50 -20.80 -13.77 -21.27
CA PRO A 50 -21.68 -13.16 -20.28
C PRO A 50 -20.97 -13.10 -18.93
N LEU A 51 -21.08 -11.96 -18.26
CA LEU A 51 -20.55 -11.73 -16.91
C LEU A 51 -21.08 -12.81 -15.95
N SER A 52 -20.20 -13.39 -15.15
CA SER A 52 -20.55 -14.45 -14.21
C SER A 52 -21.22 -13.85 -12.97
N LEU A 53 -22.39 -14.39 -12.60
CA LEU A 53 -23.15 -13.97 -11.43
C LEU A 53 -23.23 -15.10 -10.39
N THR A 54 -22.92 -14.79 -9.14
CA THR A 54 -23.40 -15.57 -7.99
C THR A 54 -24.62 -14.90 -7.39
N VAL A 55 -25.69 -15.66 -7.16
CA VAL A 55 -26.89 -15.19 -6.46
C VAL A 55 -26.95 -15.82 -5.08
N TYR A 56 -27.08 -15.02 -4.03
CA TYR A 56 -27.44 -15.49 -2.68
C TYR A 56 -28.94 -15.25 -2.46
N LEU A 57 -29.64 -16.24 -1.92
CA LEU A 57 -31.06 -16.15 -1.60
C LEU A 57 -31.30 -16.62 -0.17
N ALA A 58 -31.78 -15.72 0.69
CA ALA A 58 -32.31 -16.11 2.00
C ALA A 58 -33.68 -16.80 1.82
N LEU A 59 -33.91 -17.92 2.52
CA LEU A 59 -35.25 -18.52 2.61
C LEU A 59 -35.58 -18.97 4.05
N SER A 60 -36.63 -18.38 4.59
CA SER A 60 -37.29 -18.77 5.84
C SER A 60 -38.54 -19.65 5.59
N PRO A 61 -39.04 -20.36 6.62
CA PRO A 61 -40.30 -21.11 6.53
C PRO A 61 -41.52 -20.28 6.13
N LEU A 62 -41.50 -18.96 6.34
CA LEU A 62 -42.60 -18.05 6.01
C LEU A 62 -42.77 -17.87 4.48
N SER A 63 -41.69 -18.06 3.72
CA SER A 63 -41.60 -17.78 2.28
C SER A 63 -41.88 -19.01 1.41
N THR A 64 -42.16 -20.13 2.06
CA THR A 64 -42.63 -21.40 1.48
C THR A 64 -43.81 -21.30 0.49
N PRO A 65 -44.79 -20.38 0.63
CA PRO A 65 -45.89 -20.24 -0.34
C PRO A 65 -45.44 -19.72 -1.71
N ASP A 66 -44.60 -18.69 -1.74
CA ASP A 66 -44.22 -17.95 -2.95
C ASP A 66 -42.91 -18.44 -3.59
N PHE A 67 -42.29 -19.47 -3.02
CA PHE A 67 -41.07 -20.11 -3.48
C PHE A 67 -40.99 -20.36 -5.02
N PRO A 68 -42.03 -20.89 -5.72
CA PRO A 68 -42.01 -21.09 -7.17
C PRO A 68 -42.18 -19.81 -8.00
N ALA A 69 -42.48 -18.67 -7.36
CA ALA A 69 -42.48 -17.34 -7.96
C ALA A 69 -41.11 -16.65 -7.76
N LEU A 70 -40.53 -16.75 -6.57
CA LEU A 70 -39.19 -16.21 -6.25
C LEU A 70 -38.08 -16.76 -7.15
N LEU A 71 -38.09 -18.07 -7.43
CA LEU A 71 -37.08 -18.69 -8.30
C LEU A 71 -37.30 -18.47 -9.80
N ARG A 72 -38.50 -18.07 -10.24
CA ARG A 72 -38.86 -18.03 -11.67
C ARG A 72 -38.04 -17.01 -12.50
N PRO A 73 -37.77 -15.77 -12.03
CA PRO A 73 -36.90 -14.85 -12.76
C PRO A 73 -35.49 -15.39 -12.99
N LEU A 74 -34.99 -16.22 -12.05
CA LEU A 74 -33.67 -16.84 -12.12
C LEU A 74 -33.61 -18.04 -13.08
N THR A 75 -34.76 -18.52 -13.58
CA THR A 75 -34.83 -19.70 -14.47
C THR A 75 -35.36 -19.40 -15.88
N THR A 76 -35.82 -18.18 -16.17
CA THR A 76 -36.31 -17.78 -17.50
C THR A 76 -35.29 -16.96 -18.28
N GLU A 77 -34.75 -17.54 -19.35
CA GLU A 77 -33.81 -16.89 -20.28
C GLU A 77 -34.41 -15.72 -21.08
N PRO A 78 -33.58 -14.82 -21.68
CA PRO A 78 -32.12 -14.71 -21.53
C PRO A 78 -31.63 -13.35 -21.01
N THR A 79 -30.46 -13.37 -20.35
CA THR A 79 -29.26 -12.56 -20.73
C THR A 79 -28.11 -12.74 -19.73
N ILE A 80 -28.40 -13.04 -18.47
CA ILE A 80 -27.41 -13.16 -17.39
C ILE A 80 -26.99 -14.62 -17.19
N TYR A 81 -25.68 -14.88 -17.01
CA TYR A 81 -25.15 -16.21 -16.73
C TYR A 81 -24.95 -16.40 -15.21
N ILE A 82 -25.95 -16.97 -14.55
CA ILE A 82 -25.84 -17.39 -13.15
C ILE A 82 -24.90 -18.59 -13.08
N GLN A 83 -23.66 -18.35 -12.63
CA GLN A 83 -22.67 -19.39 -12.40
C GLN A 83 -23.02 -20.19 -11.14
N GLN A 84 -23.57 -19.54 -10.11
CA GLN A 84 -23.89 -20.16 -8.83
C GLN A 84 -25.14 -19.52 -8.19
N LEU A 85 -26.00 -20.34 -7.59
CA LEU A 85 -27.12 -19.93 -6.75
C LEU A 85 -26.92 -20.55 -5.37
N VAL A 86 -26.68 -19.74 -4.34
CA VAL A 86 -26.53 -20.19 -2.95
C VAL A 86 -27.80 -19.85 -2.19
N ILE A 87 -28.53 -20.87 -1.73
CA ILE A 87 -29.70 -20.69 -0.87
C ILE A 87 -29.28 -20.92 0.58
N VAL A 88 -29.48 -19.92 1.43
CA VAL A 88 -29.15 -19.95 2.86
C VAL A 88 -30.43 -19.99 3.68
N CYS A 89 -30.54 -20.95 4.60
CA CYS A 89 -31.77 -21.22 5.33
C CYS A 89 -31.50 -21.77 6.75
N PRO A 90 -32.48 -21.73 7.68
CA PRO A 90 -32.37 -22.41 8.96
C PRO A 90 -32.25 -23.94 8.78
N GLU A 91 -31.39 -24.59 9.57
CA GLU A 91 -31.17 -26.04 9.55
C GLU A 91 -32.47 -26.84 9.82
N SER A 92 -33.39 -26.27 10.61
CA SER A 92 -34.73 -26.82 10.86
C SER A 92 -35.68 -26.79 9.65
N PHE A 93 -35.42 -25.96 8.64
CA PHE A 93 -36.23 -25.84 7.42
C PHE A 93 -35.64 -26.64 6.24
N PHE A 94 -34.33 -26.89 6.27
CA PHE A 94 -33.58 -27.57 5.22
C PHE A 94 -34.26 -28.83 4.64
N PRO A 95 -34.83 -29.78 5.43
CA PRO A 95 -35.43 -31.00 4.88
C PRO A 95 -36.71 -30.76 4.04
N GLU A 96 -37.51 -29.74 4.38
CA GLU A 96 -38.68 -29.37 3.57
C GLU A 96 -38.25 -28.62 2.31
N LEU A 97 -37.29 -27.71 2.45
CA LEU A 97 -36.76 -26.90 1.36
C LEU A 97 -36.10 -27.77 0.28
N ASP A 98 -35.24 -28.72 0.66
CA ASP A 98 -34.57 -29.64 -0.27
C ASP A 98 -35.58 -30.53 -1.04
N SER A 99 -36.63 -30.99 -0.36
CA SER A 99 -37.72 -31.74 -0.99
C SER A 99 -38.47 -30.92 -2.05
N ARG A 100 -38.81 -29.65 -1.72
CA ARG A 100 -39.49 -28.72 -2.63
C ARG A 100 -38.60 -28.28 -3.80
N LEU A 101 -37.32 -28.01 -3.57
CA LEU A 101 -36.32 -27.73 -4.60
C LEU A 101 -36.17 -28.91 -5.57
N SER A 102 -36.00 -30.11 -5.03
CA SER A 102 -35.92 -31.35 -5.82
C SER A 102 -37.16 -31.54 -6.69
N GLN A 103 -38.37 -31.24 -6.20
CA GLN A 103 -39.58 -31.29 -7.01
C GLN A 103 -39.60 -30.21 -8.12
N PHE A 104 -39.22 -28.97 -7.82
CA PHE A 104 -39.22 -27.84 -8.75
C PHE A 104 -38.19 -28.01 -9.89
N ILE A 105 -36.96 -28.41 -9.56
CA ILE A 105 -35.87 -28.62 -10.55
C ILE A 105 -36.25 -29.72 -11.54
N ASN A 106 -36.72 -30.87 -11.04
CA ASN A 106 -37.12 -32.02 -11.87
C ASN A 106 -38.33 -31.74 -12.79
N GLN A 107 -39.15 -30.72 -12.49
CA GLN A 107 -40.34 -30.42 -13.28
C GLN A 107 -40.10 -29.47 -14.46
N SER A 108 -39.06 -28.61 -14.45
CA SER A 108 -38.83 -27.65 -15.55
C SER A 108 -37.41 -27.09 -15.71
N HIS A 109 -36.49 -27.24 -14.74
CA HIS A 109 -35.28 -26.41 -14.69
C HIS A 109 -33.97 -27.19 -14.40
N PRO A 110 -33.60 -28.20 -15.22
CA PRO A 110 -32.42 -29.04 -14.96
C PRO A 110 -31.08 -28.27 -14.94
N ARG A 111 -30.99 -27.08 -15.56
CA ARG A 111 -29.78 -26.25 -15.50
C ARG A 111 -29.45 -25.71 -14.10
N LEU A 112 -30.42 -25.59 -13.19
CA LEU A 112 -30.15 -25.20 -11.79
C LEU A 112 -29.34 -26.27 -11.04
N GLN A 113 -29.47 -27.54 -11.43
CA GLN A 113 -28.90 -28.66 -10.69
C GLN A 113 -27.35 -28.65 -10.69
N THR A 114 -26.72 -27.93 -11.61
CA THR A 114 -25.26 -27.78 -11.71
C THR A 114 -24.71 -26.51 -11.07
N SER A 115 -25.57 -25.59 -10.60
CA SER A 115 -25.16 -24.29 -10.03
C SER A 115 -25.75 -24.02 -8.63
N LEU A 116 -26.71 -24.83 -8.16
CA LEU A 116 -27.31 -24.69 -6.84
C LEU A 116 -26.42 -25.23 -5.72
N VAL A 117 -26.28 -24.44 -4.65
CA VAL A 117 -25.68 -24.83 -3.36
C VAL A 117 -26.65 -24.49 -2.24
N LEU A 118 -26.85 -25.41 -1.29
CA LEU A 118 -27.69 -25.19 -0.11
C LEU A 118 -26.82 -25.06 1.15
N LYS A 119 -27.09 -24.04 1.98
CA LYS A 119 -26.30 -23.74 3.19
C LYS A 119 -27.24 -23.65 4.41
N PRO A 120 -27.41 -24.76 5.17
CA PRO A 120 -28.18 -24.74 6.41
C PRO A 120 -27.41 -24.03 7.53
N VAL A 121 -28.12 -23.22 8.33
CA VAL A 121 -27.57 -22.40 9.43
C VAL A 121 -28.31 -22.71 10.73
N LYS A 122 -27.58 -22.82 11.85
CA LYS A 122 -28.12 -23.31 13.14
C LYS A 122 -29.12 -22.38 13.81
N LEU A 123 -28.97 -21.07 13.64
CA LEU A 123 -29.85 -20.04 14.16
C LEU A 123 -30.38 -19.19 13.01
N ALA A 124 -31.62 -18.69 13.15
CA ALA A 124 -32.22 -17.86 12.11
C ALA A 124 -31.52 -16.49 11.99
N ASP A 125 -31.05 -15.92 13.11
CA ASP A 125 -30.35 -14.64 13.13
C ASP A 125 -28.98 -14.68 12.43
N ASP A 126 -28.30 -15.84 12.46
CA ASP A 126 -27.00 -16.06 11.81
C ASP A 126 -27.08 -16.06 10.26
N VAL A 127 -28.27 -16.24 9.67
CA VAL A 127 -28.46 -16.29 8.20
C VAL A 127 -27.94 -15.01 7.52
N ARG A 128 -28.11 -13.83 8.16
CA ARG A 128 -27.58 -12.55 7.67
C ARG A 128 -26.05 -12.56 7.62
N SER A 129 -25.42 -12.97 8.73
CA SER A 129 -23.96 -13.06 8.86
C SER A 129 -23.36 -14.05 7.86
N GLU A 130 -23.97 -15.22 7.72
CA GLU A 130 -23.50 -16.28 6.84
C GLU A 130 -23.60 -15.90 5.34
N ILE A 131 -24.65 -15.16 4.94
CA ILE A 131 -24.77 -14.59 3.60
C ILE A 131 -23.65 -13.59 3.33
N LEU A 132 -23.43 -12.63 4.23
CA LEU A 132 -22.40 -11.59 4.05
C LEU A 132 -20.98 -12.16 4.00
N ILE A 133 -20.65 -13.10 4.90
CA ILE A 133 -19.36 -13.81 4.92
C ILE A 133 -19.18 -14.61 3.62
N SER A 134 -20.22 -15.27 3.13
CA SER A 134 -20.15 -16.04 1.88
C SER A 134 -20.03 -15.14 0.65
N ALA A 135 -20.76 -14.03 0.59
CA ALA A 135 -20.74 -13.08 -0.52
C ALA A 135 -19.36 -12.43 -0.67
N ALA A 136 -18.73 -12.05 0.44
CA ALA A 136 -17.35 -11.54 0.48
C ALA A 136 -16.27 -12.58 0.07
N GLN A 137 -16.67 -13.84 -0.19
CA GLN A 137 -15.81 -14.93 -0.65
C GLN A 137 -16.20 -15.43 -2.06
N ALA A 138 -17.14 -14.76 -2.74
CA ALA A 138 -17.57 -15.15 -4.08
C ALA A 138 -16.48 -14.89 -5.14
N ALA A 139 -16.32 -15.84 -6.06
CA ALA A 139 -15.32 -15.79 -7.14
C ALA A 139 -15.98 -15.59 -8.52
N THR A 140 -16.92 -14.64 -8.61
CA THR A 140 -17.68 -14.27 -9.81
C THR A 140 -17.64 -12.77 -10.04
N ASP A 141 -17.84 -12.33 -11.28
CA ASP A 141 -17.80 -10.92 -11.68
C ASP A 141 -18.88 -10.05 -11.00
N TRP A 142 -19.96 -10.68 -10.52
CA TRP A 142 -21.04 -10.03 -9.78
C TRP A 142 -21.55 -10.90 -8.63
N VAL A 143 -22.09 -10.24 -7.60
CA VAL A 143 -22.90 -10.85 -6.55
C VAL A 143 -24.23 -10.12 -6.42
N LEU A 144 -25.33 -10.89 -6.46
CA LEU A 144 -26.68 -10.42 -6.19
C LEU A 144 -27.20 -11.08 -4.91
N ILE A 145 -27.61 -10.28 -3.93
CA ILE A 145 -28.23 -10.77 -2.70
C ILE A 145 -29.74 -10.49 -2.76
N LEU A 146 -30.51 -11.57 -2.70
CA LEU A 146 -31.97 -11.57 -2.66
C LEU A 146 -32.44 -12.03 -1.27
N ASP A 147 -33.50 -11.40 -0.79
CA ASP A 147 -34.08 -11.70 0.51
C ASP A 147 -35.56 -12.11 0.41
N ASP A 148 -36.11 -12.46 1.56
CA ASP A 148 -37.50 -12.88 1.72
C ASP A 148 -38.22 -12.06 2.82
N LYS A 149 -37.84 -10.77 2.96
CA LYS A 149 -38.19 -9.81 4.04
C LYS A 149 -37.36 -9.97 5.32
N LEU A 150 -36.04 -10.06 5.17
CA LEU A 150 -35.07 -10.08 6.26
C LEU A 150 -33.84 -9.18 6.07
N ILE A 151 -33.65 -8.52 4.92
CA ILE A 151 -32.51 -7.62 4.63
C ILE A 151 -32.92 -6.13 4.63
N ASP A 152 -34.19 -5.80 4.42
CA ASP A 152 -34.73 -4.43 4.49
C ASP A 152 -34.51 -3.72 5.85
N ASP A 153 -34.18 -4.47 6.90
CA ASP A 153 -33.78 -4.01 8.24
C ASP A 153 -32.33 -3.46 8.34
N ILE A 154 -31.48 -3.70 7.32
CA ILE A 154 -30.07 -3.27 7.34
C ILE A 154 -29.99 -1.76 7.10
N SER A 155 -29.68 -1.02 8.16
CA SER A 155 -29.60 0.45 8.13
C SER A 155 -28.62 0.97 7.07
N SER A 156 -29.01 2.02 6.34
CA SER A 156 -28.27 2.56 5.19
C SER A 156 -26.76 2.84 5.37
N PRO A 157 -26.22 3.21 6.56
CA PRO A 157 -24.78 3.33 6.74
C PRO A 157 -23.98 2.05 6.47
N ALA A 158 -24.55 0.88 6.81
CA ALA A 158 -23.92 -0.42 6.53
C ALA A 158 -23.96 -0.78 5.03
N LEU A 159 -25.01 -0.34 4.32
CA LEU A 159 -25.14 -0.55 2.87
C LEU A 159 -24.15 0.33 2.09
N LEU A 160 -23.91 1.56 2.55
CA LEU A 160 -22.97 2.51 1.93
C LEU A 160 -21.51 2.01 1.91
N ALA A 161 -21.11 1.11 2.80
CA ALA A 161 -19.75 0.55 2.85
C ALA A 161 -19.57 -0.77 2.07
N LEU A 162 -20.63 -1.28 1.45
CA LEU A 162 -20.62 -2.47 0.58
C LEU A 162 -21.02 -2.13 -0.87
N TRP A 163 -21.17 -0.84 -1.18
CA TRP A 163 -21.96 -0.35 -2.31
C TRP A 163 -21.22 -0.37 -3.66
N ASP A 164 -19.89 -0.47 -3.65
CA ASP A 164 -19.08 -0.51 -4.87
C ASP A 164 -19.10 -1.89 -5.57
N ASP A 165 -19.34 -2.98 -4.83
CA ASP A 165 -19.19 -4.37 -5.32
C ASP A 165 -20.46 -5.26 -5.23
N ILE A 166 -21.48 -4.92 -4.42
CA ILE A 166 -22.62 -5.84 -4.13
C ILE A 166 -23.99 -5.21 -4.44
N VAL A 167 -24.85 -5.95 -5.17
CA VAL A 167 -26.22 -5.56 -5.49
C VAL A 167 -27.24 -6.27 -4.58
N PHE A 168 -28.22 -5.52 -4.06
CA PHE A 168 -29.30 -6.02 -3.21
C PHE A 168 -30.67 -5.77 -3.87
N ALA A 169 -31.65 -6.67 -3.69
CA ALA A 169 -33.04 -6.44 -4.10
C ALA A 169 -34.07 -7.16 -3.21
N SER A 170 -35.09 -6.41 -2.76
CA SER A 170 -36.24 -6.91 -1.98
C SER A 170 -37.45 -7.21 -2.88
N PRO A 171 -38.23 -8.29 -2.65
CA PRO A 171 -39.41 -8.64 -3.46
C PRO A 171 -40.64 -7.72 -3.31
N SER A 172 -40.57 -6.68 -2.48
CA SER A 172 -41.74 -5.90 -2.02
C SER A 172 -42.25 -4.88 -3.05
N LEU A 173 -43.22 -5.29 -3.89
CA LEU A 173 -43.82 -4.49 -4.96
C LEU A 173 -45.31 -4.17 -4.71
N ASP A 174 -45.64 -2.89 -4.54
CA ASP A 174 -46.99 -2.35 -4.73
C ASP A 174 -47.05 -1.55 -6.05
N ILE A 175 -48.15 -1.66 -6.79
CA ILE A 175 -48.23 -1.22 -8.20
C ILE A 175 -49.42 -0.28 -8.42
N TYR A 176 -49.15 0.99 -8.71
CA TYR A 176 -50.15 1.90 -9.30
C TYR A 176 -49.55 2.91 -10.32
N ASP A 177 -50.35 3.17 -11.35
CA ASP A 177 -50.35 4.31 -12.29
C ASP A 177 -49.11 4.62 -13.16
N PHE A 178 -49.05 3.95 -14.32
CA PHE A 178 -48.47 4.47 -15.56
C PHE A 178 -49.57 4.97 -16.52
N LEU A 179 -49.36 6.11 -17.21
CA LEU A 179 -49.85 6.55 -18.56
C LEU A 179 -49.78 8.12 -18.65
N PRO A 180 -49.89 8.78 -19.84
CA PRO A 180 -48.76 9.03 -20.74
C PRO A 180 -48.52 10.53 -21.12
N PRO A 181 -47.43 10.87 -21.84
CA PRO A 181 -47.06 12.25 -22.24
C PRO A 181 -47.41 12.54 -23.73
N PRO A 182 -46.98 13.68 -24.37
CA PRO A 182 -46.35 14.92 -23.87
C PRO A 182 -47.35 16.10 -24.03
N PRO A 183 -47.29 17.14 -24.92
CA PRO A 183 -46.25 17.73 -25.79
C PRO A 183 -45.88 19.21 -25.47
N TYR A 184 -44.67 19.68 -25.84
CA TYR A 184 -44.45 20.82 -26.78
C TYR A 184 -42.96 20.99 -27.14
N LEU A 185 -42.67 21.84 -28.14
CA LEU A 185 -41.49 21.80 -29.03
C LEU A 185 -40.40 22.86 -28.75
N ASN A 186 -39.20 22.58 -29.32
CA ASN A 186 -38.11 23.51 -29.73
C ASN A 186 -37.28 24.20 -28.61
N SER A 187 -35.94 24.17 -28.67
CA SER A 187 -35.19 24.72 -29.82
C SER A 187 -33.71 24.28 -29.93
N THR A 188 -33.27 24.10 -31.19
CA THR A 188 -31.92 24.24 -31.76
C THR A 188 -30.64 24.10 -30.90
N LEU A 189 -29.83 23.08 -31.24
CA LEU A 189 -28.35 23.12 -31.11
C LEU A 189 -27.71 22.79 -32.47
N PRO A 190 -26.71 23.56 -32.96
CA PRO A 190 -26.04 23.30 -34.23
C PRO A 190 -24.94 22.23 -34.11
N ARG A 191 -24.69 21.49 -35.19
CA ARG A 191 -23.54 20.57 -35.30
C ARG A 191 -22.32 21.28 -35.90
N THR A 192 -21.14 21.04 -35.33
CA THR A 192 -19.84 21.17 -36.00
C THR A 192 -19.00 19.91 -35.72
N PRO A 193 -18.03 19.54 -36.59
CA PRO A 193 -17.42 18.22 -36.59
C PRO A 193 -16.24 18.08 -35.63
N PHE A 194 -15.91 16.84 -35.28
CA PHE A 194 -14.71 16.49 -34.50
C PHE A 194 -13.42 16.96 -35.17
N GLN A 195 -12.58 17.68 -34.42
CA GLN A 195 -11.14 17.74 -34.62
C GLN A 195 -10.43 17.34 -33.32
N PHE A 196 -9.13 17.06 -33.45
CA PHE A 196 -8.22 16.42 -32.51
C PHE A 196 -8.38 16.81 -31.03
N TRP A 197 -8.14 15.82 -30.15
CA TRP A 197 -7.81 16.06 -28.76
C TRP A 197 -6.45 16.77 -28.67
N GLU A 198 -6.42 17.97 -28.12
CA GLU A 198 -5.19 18.55 -27.57
C GLU A 198 -5.09 18.20 -26.07
N ASP A 199 -3.87 17.94 -25.61
CA ASP A 199 -3.59 17.50 -24.25
C ASP A 199 -3.58 18.69 -23.28
N ILE A 200 -4.39 18.64 -22.23
CA ILE A 200 -4.63 19.77 -21.32
C ILE A 200 -3.48 19.94 -20.30
N TYR A 201 -2.52 19.01 -20.25
CA TYR A 201 -1.42 19.02 -19.28
C TYR A 201 -0.16 19.79 -19.72
N THR A 202 -0.13 20.39 -20.92
CA THR A 202 0.97 21.27 -21.36
C THR A 202 0.84 22.70 -20.81
N ARG A 203 0.90 22.84 -19.48
CA ARG A 203 1.21 24.12 -18.83
C ARG A 203 2.59 24.06 -18.19
N GLU A 204 3.47 24.93 -18.66
CA GLU A 204 4.83 25.10 -18.15
C GLU A 204 4.80 25.45 -16.65
N PRO A 205 5.70 24.88 -15.81
CA PRO A 205 5.82 25.29 -14.43
C PRO A 205 6.37 26.73 -14.37
N PRO A 206 5.76 27.64 -13.58
CA PRO A 206 6.21 29.03 -13.53
C PRO A 206 7.60 29.16 -12.90
N LEU A 207 8.54 29.73 -13.67
CA LEU A 207 9.86 30.15 -13.19
C LEU A 207 9.72 31.21 -12.09
N LEU A 208 9.98 30.84 -10.84
CA LEU A 208 10.01 31.75 -9.71
C LEU A 208 11.46 32.14 -9.35
N LEU A 209 11.94 33.22 -9.96
CA LEU A 209 13.21 33.85 -9.60
C LEU A 209 13.02 35.16 -8.82
N GLN A 210 13.50 35.11 -7.58
CA GLN A 210 14.12 36.19 -6.80
C GLN A 210 13.32 37.38 -6.21
N THR A 211 13.55 37.53 -4.90
CA THR A 211 13.73 38.77 -4.13
C THR A 211 12.53 39.67 -3.80
N SER A 212 12.29 39.79 -2.49
CA SER A 212 12.59 41.07 -1.82
C SER A 212 13.35 40.79 -0.52
N MET A 213 14.31 41.65 -0.16
CA MET A 213 15.04 41.56 1.10
C MET A 213 14.41 42.47 2.15
N LEU A 214 14.12 41.95 3.34
CA LEU A 214 13.93 42.76 4.54
C LEU A 214 14.84 42.22 5.65
N ARG A 215 15.81 43.06 6.06
CA ARG A 215 16.62 42.81 7.26
C ARG A 215 15.74 43.00 8.50
N THR A 216 15.79 42.06 9.43
CA THR A 216 15.47 42.30 10.83
C THR A 216 16.78 42.39 11.63
N GLU A 217 17.10 43.59 12.10
CA GLU A 217 18.28 43.81 12.93
C GLU A 217 18.02 43.30 14.36
N ARG A 218 18.97 42.55 14.93
CA ARG A 218 18.87 42.06 16.31
C ARG A 218 19.39 43.13 17.29
N LEU A 219 18.58 43.50 18.28
CA LEU A 219 19.04 44.15 19.52
C LEU A 219 18.44 43.43 20.75
N PRO A 220 19.21 43.18 21.83
CA PRO A 220 18.77 42.33 22.93
C PRO A 220 18.44 43.10 24.24
N HIS A 221 17.25 42.88 24.77
CA HIS A 221 16.79 43.22 26.13
C HIS A 221 15.52 42.39 26.39
N SER A 222 15.12 41.92 27.57
CA SER A 222 15.66 41.65 28.92
C SER A 222 14.42 41.26 29.75
N HIS A 223 14.55 40.57 30.89
CA HIS A 223 13.39 40.12 31.69
C HIS A 223 12.34 41.22 31.99
N LEU A 224 11.04 40.87 31.94
CA LEU A 224 10.20 40.67 33.14
C LEU A 224 8.77 40.17 32.82
N ASP A 225 8.23 39.42 33.79
CA ASP A 225 6.82 39.16 34.16
C ASP A 225 5.79 38.48 33.22
N ASN A 226 5.10 37.50 33.81
CA ASN A 226 3.89 36.83 33.30
C ASN A 226 2.67 37.77 33.35
N PRO A 227 1.67 37.51 32.50
CA PRO A 227 0.40 37.05 33.06
C PRO A 227 -0.23 35.85 32.32
N SER A 228 -0.59 34.83 33.11
CA SER A 228 -1.67 33.85 32.87
C SER A 228 -2.17 33.67 31.42
N LEU A 229 -1.42 32.91 30.62
CA LEU A 229 -2.03 32.17 29.50
C LEU A 229 -2.64 30.87 30.06
N SER A 230 -3.90 30.62 29.72
CA SER A 230 -4.43 29.26 29.73
C SER A 230 -3.56 28.40 28.83
N GLY A 231 -3.04 27.29 29.34
CA GLY A 231 -2.32 26.33 28.51
C GLY A 231 -3.21 25.85 27.35
N PRO A 232 -2.62 25.39 26.23
CA PRO A 232 -3.40 24.76 25.17
C PRO A 232 -4.22 23.62 25.76
N GLU A 233 -5.48 23.50 25.36
CA GLU A 233 -6.29 22.34 25.73
C GLU A 233 -5.57 21.08 25.24
N VAL A 234 -5.20 20.19 26.17
CA VAL A 234 -4.58 18.91 25.84
C VAL A 234 -5.69 18.01 25.27
N VAL A 235 -5.94 18.19 23.98
CA VAL A 235 -6.75 17.27 23.19
C VAL A 235 -6.01 15.94 23.16
N ASN A 236 -6.38 15.04 24.08
CA ASN A 236 -5.83 13.69 24.15
C ASN A 236 -6.19 12.93 22.87
N GLU A 237 -5.32 13.01 21.87
CA GLU A 237 -5.45 12.22 20.66
C GLU A 237 -5.34 10.74 21.00
N SER A 238 -6.34 10.01 20.52
CA SER A 238 -6.59 8.61 20.89
C SER A 238 -6.23 7.68 19.74
N ILE A 239 -5.59 6.58 20.10
CA ILE A 239 -5.22 5.50 19.18
C ILE A 239 -5.99 4.26 19.62
N VAL A 240 -6.85 3.75 18.76
CA VAL A 240 -7.65 2.56 19.05
C VAL A 240 -6.87 1.31 18.65
N PHE A 241 -6.89 0.29 19.50
CA PHE A 241 -6.33 -1.04 19.23
C PHE A 241 -7.42 -2.08 19.40
N LEU A 242 -7.76 -2.78 18.32
CA LEU A 242 -8.68 -3.92 18.34
C LEU A 242 -7.86 -5.20 18.15
N PHE A 243 -7.86 -6.08 19.16
CA PHE A 243 -7.11 -7.34 19.11
C PHE A 243 -8.00 -8.57 19.34
N PRO A 244 -7.73 -9.71 18.69
CA PRO A 244 -8.47 -10.95 18.91
C PRO A 244 -8.06 -11.69 20.20
N SER A 245 -6.97 -11.26 20.86
CA SER A 245 -6.50 -11.84 22.12
C SER A 245 -5.51 -10.95 22.87
N PHE A 246 -5.30 -11.24 24.16
CA PHE A 246 -4.20 -10.67 24.94
C PHE A 246 -2.80 -11.07 24.41
N GLN A 247 -2.67 -12.20 23.71
CA GLN A 247 -1.41 -12.57 23.06
C GLN A 247 -1.02 -11.53 22.01
N SER A 248 -1.97 -11.11 21.18
CA SER A 248 -1.78 -10.11 20.12
C SER A 248 -1.40 -8.74 20.70
N LEU A 249 -2.05 -8.33 21.81
CA LEU A 249 -1.67 -7.15 22.59
C LEU A 249 -0.25 -7.26 23.17
N GLN A 250 0.13 -8.43 23.70
CA GLN A 250 1.46 -8.66 24.25
C GLN A 250 2.55 -8.59 23.17
N SER A 251 2.28 -9.09 21.96
CA SER A 251 3.15 -8.90 20.79
C SER A 251 3.31 -7.43 20.44
N ALA A 252 2.22 -6.65 20.46
CA ALA A 252 2.20 -5.21 20.18
C ALA A 252 2.75 -4.32 21.31
N SER A 253 3.15 -4.90 22.45
CA SER A 253 3.47 -4.20 23.70
C SER A 253 4.43 -3.01 23.55
N LYS A 254 5.52 -3.15 22.78
CA LYS A 254 6.48 -2.06 22.51
C LYS A 254 5.78 -0.84 21.93
N MET A 255 5.09 -1.03 20.80
CA MET A 255 4.38 0.03 20.08
C MET A 255 3.35 0.71 20.99
N VAL A 256 2.53 -0.06 21.72
CA VAL A 256 1.50 0.47 22.64
C VAL A 256 2.13 1.29 23.77
N CYS A 257 3.20 0.79 24.39
CA CYS A 257 3.88 1.49 25.48
C CYS A 257 4.69 2.71 25.00
N GLN A 258 5.21 2.70 23.76
CA GLN A 258 5.84 3.89 23.15
C GLN A 258 4.82 5.00 22.96
N PHE A 259 3.65 4.72 22.37
CA PHE A 259 2.57 5.72 22.25
C PHE A 259 2.14 6.28 23.62
N LEU A 260 2.01 5.42 24.64
CA LEU A 260 1.70 5.84 26.01
C LEU A 260 2.81 6.76 26.58
N SER A 261 4.09 6.44 26.34
CA SER A 261 5.22 7.27 26.78
C SER A 261 5.33 8.62 26.05
N LYS A 262 4.84 8.69 24.81
CA LYS A 262 4.70 9.94 24.03
C LYS A 262 3.48 10.78 24.44
N GLY A 263 2.68 10.33 25.41
CA GLY A 263 1.52 11.06 25.95
C GLY A 263 0.22 10.87 25.18
N TYR A 264 0.18 9.97 24.18
CA TYR A 264 -1.07 9.60 23.53
C TYR A 264 -1.97 8.77 24.46
N SER A 265 -3.23 8.58 24.08
CA SER A 265 -4.17 7.72 24.80
C SER A 265 -4.50 6.44 24.01
N PRO A 266 -3.75 5.33 24.20
CA PRO A 266 -4.15 4.02 23.72
C PRO A 266 -5.48 3.56 24.32
N GLN A 267 -6.42 3.19 23.46
CA GLN A 267 -7.73 2.64 23.83
C GLN A 267 -7.82 1.22 23.27
N VAL A 268 -7.78 0.21 24.15
CA VAL A 268 -7.56 -1.19 23.76
C VAL A 268 -8.79 -2.05 24.03
N PHE A 269 -9.22 -2.81 23.04
CA PHE A 269 -10.34 -3.75 23.15
C PHE A 269 -9.98 -5.14 22.61
N ILE A 270 -10.20 -6.16 23.43
CA ILE A 270 -10.03 -7.57 23.09
C ILE A 270 -11.39 -8.17 22.67
N TYR A 271 -11.52 -8.59 21.42
CA TYR A 271 -12.75 -9.16 20.87
C TYR A 271 -12.66 -10.68 20.67
N ASP A 272 -13.79 -11.38 20.81
CA ASP A 272 -13.88 -12.80 20.40
C ASP A 272 -14.23 -12.87 18.90
N ARG A 273 -13.30 -13.37 18.08
CA ARG A 273 -13.48 -13.64 16.64
C ARG A 273 -14.80 -14.36 16.32
N LYS A 274 -15.26 -15.27 17.20
CA LYS A 274 -16.49 -16.06 17.01
C LYS A 274 -17.77 -15.36 17.46
N ARG A 275 -17.67 -14.21 18.14
CA ARG A 275 -18.79 -13.49 18.77
C ARG A 275 -18.75 -11.98 18.51
N LEU A 276 -17.96 -11.52 17.53
CA LEU A 276 -17.77 -10.12 17.17
C LEU A 276 -19.09 -9.33 17.00
N LEU A 277 -20.12 -9.99 16.47
CA LEU A 277 -21.48 -9.43 16.31
C LEU A 277 -22.47 -9.86 17.40
N ALA A 278 -22.14 -10.86 18.22
CA ALA A 278 -23.08 -11.58 19.08
C ALA A 278 -22.92 -11.30 20.59
N SER A 279 -21.73 -10.92 21.06
CA SER A 279 -21.57 -10.40 22.42
C SER A 279 -21.99 -8.92 22.43
N THR A 280 -22.99 -8.58 23.23
CA THR A 280 -23.60 -7.24 23.35
C THR A 280 -23.11 -6.45 24.58
N SER A 281 -22.09 -6.94 25.29
CA SER A 281 -21.61 -6.35 26.54
C SER A 281 -20.10 -6.48 26.68
N TRP A 282 -19.49 -5.57 27.42
CA TRP A 282 -18.04 -5.51 27.65
C TRP A 282 -17.71 -5.18 29.11
N ARG A 283 -16.47 -5.42 29.52
CA ARG A 283 -15.90 -4.96 30.81
C ARG A 283 -14.56 -4.26 30.62
N SER A 284 -14.14 -3.51 31.63
CA SER A 284 -12.79 -2.92 31.73
C SER A 284 -11.91 -3.71 32.68
N LEU A 285 -10.60 -3.75 32.41
CA LEU A 285 -9.56 -4.38 33.22
C LEU A 285 -8.35 -3.43 33.32
N ASP A 286 -7.78 -3.24 34.51
CA ASP A 286 -6.41 -2.72 34.63
C ASP A 286 -5.45 -3.82 34.12
N TYR A 287 -4.61 -3.50 33.13
CA TYR A 287 -3.67 -4.45 32.54
C TYR A 287 -2.22 -3.93 32.61
N ASP A 288 -1.35 -4.70 33.27
CA ASP A 288 0.04 -4.31 33.54
C ASP A 288 0.95 -4.69 32.35
N LEU A 289 0.90 -3.87 31.30
CA LEU A 289 1.65 -4.07 30.05
C LEU A 289 2.94 -3.22 29.98
N CYS A 290 2.93 -2.05 30.62
CA CYS A 290 3.94 -1.03 30.48
C CYS A 290 4.55 -0.71 31.84
N SER A 291 5.89 -0.74 31.95
CA SER A 291 6.61 -0.47 33.21
C SER A 291 6.29 0.88 33.86
N HIS A 292 5.75 1.83 33.09
CA HIS A 292 5.30 3.14 33.54
C HIS A 292 3.99 3.50 32.83
N GLY A 293 2.93 3.74 33.62
CA GLY A 293 1.58 4.07 33.13
C GLY A 293 0.65 2.85 33.11
N ARG A 294 -0.62 3.05 33.48
CA ARG A 294 -1.64 1.98 33.45
C ARG A 294 -2.34 1.94 32.11
N LEU A 295 -2.48 0.74 31.55
CA LEU A 295 -3.31 0.50 30.38
C LEU A 295 -4.66 -0.04 30.85
N ILE A 296 -5.75 0.63 30.48
CA ILE A 296 -7.09 0.06 30.63
C ILE A 296 -7.38 -0.74 29.37
N VAL A 297 -7.62 -2.03 29.54
CA VAL A 297 -7.98 -2.95 28.46
C VAL A 297 -9.44 -3.34 28.64
N HIS A 298 -10.21 -3.24 27.56
CA HIS A 298 -11.60 -3.65 27.51
C HIS A 298 -11.72 -5.03 26.85
N GLU A 299 -12.74 -5.80 27.18
CA GLU A 299 -13.04 -7.06 26.48
C GLU A 299 -14.54 -7.36 26.43
N ASN A 300 -14.94 -8.15 25.43
CA ASN A 300 -16.28 -8.74 25.37
C ASN A 300 -16.55 -9.62 26.60
N ILE A 301 -17.76 -9.55 27.15
CA ILE A 301 -18.25 -10.50 28.15
C ILE A 301 -19.46 -11.29 27.62
N ASN A 302 -19.62 -12.50 28.14
CA ASN A 302 -20.81 -13.31 27.93
C ASN A 302 -21.78 -13.06 29.09
N VAL A 303 -22.92 -12.43 28.79
CA VAL A 303 -24.04 -12.29 29.74
C VAL A 303 -25.08 -13.34 29.38
N GLU A 304 -25.24 -14.36 30.22
CA GLU A 304 -26.31 -15.35 30.06
C GLU A 304 -27.65 -14.74 30.51
N GLY A 305 -28.35 -14.07 29.57
CA GLY A 305 -29.64 -13.46 29.83
C GLY A 305 -30.25 -12.77 28.60
N PHE A 306 -31.52 -12.38 28.70
CA PHE A 306 -32.20 -11.59 27.68
C PHE A 306 -31.67 -10.14 27.69
N VAL A 307 -30.62 -9.87 26.91
CA VAL A 307 -30.18 -8.49 26.65
C VAL A 307 -31.14 -7.84 25.66
N THR A 308 -31.70 -6.69 26.03
CA THR A 308 -32.66 -5.95 25.19
C THR A 308 -32.00 -5.07 24.13
N ASP A 309 -30.73 -4.74 24.30
CA ASP A 309 -29.92 -4.07 23.27
C ASP A 309 -29.39 -5.10 22.28
N ARG A 310 -29.54 -4.79 20.98
CA ARG A 310 -29.07 -5.62 19.85
C ARG A 310 -27.72 -5.16 19.31
N ARG A 311 -27.13 -4.07 19.82
CA ARG A 311 -25.80 -3.60 19.37
C ARG A 311 -24.69 -4.56 19.83
N PRO A 312 -23.75 -4.93 18.94
CA PRO A 312 -22.49 -5.53 19.33
C PRO A 312 -21.77 -4.72 20.41
N GLY A 313 -21.20 -5.41 21.41
CA GLY A 313 -20.52 -4.81 22.55
C GLY A 313 -19.28 -4.00 22.15
N LEU A 314 -18.63 -4.37 21.04
CA LEU A 314 -17.58 -3.56 20.43
C LEU A 314 -18.13 -2.20 19.94
N LEU A 315 -19.24 -2.17 19.19
CA LEU A 315 -19.86 -0.91 18.78
C LEU A 315 -20.34 -0.09 19.98
N SER A 316 -20.91 -0.73 21.00
CA SER A 316 -21.29 -0.08 22.25
C SER A 316 -20.08 0.55 22.96
N TRP A 317 -18.91 -0.10 22.99
CA TRP A 317 -17.68 0.48 23.54
C TRP A 317 -17.19 1.67 22.71
N LEU A 318 -17.20 1.56 21.37
CA LEU A 318 -16.83 2.66 20.47
C LEU A 318 -17.80 3.86 20.58
N ASP A 319 -19.09 3.64 20.83
CA ASP A 319 -20.07 4.69 21.15
C ASP A 319 -19.71 5.41 22.46
N HIS A 320 -19.29 4.67 23.49
CA HIS A 320 -18.93 5.21 24.81
C HIS A 320 -17.60 5.99 24.83
N LEU A 321 -16.69 5.70 23.90
CA LEU A 321 -15.34 6.28 23.91
C LEU A 321 -15.30 7.80 23.74
N ALA A 322 -16.29 8.41 23.07
CA ALA A 322 -16.33 9.84 22.76
C ALA A 322 -15.06 10.38 22.05
N THR A 323 -14.29 9.51 21.41
CA THR A 323 -12.93 9.79 20.92
C THR A 323 -12.90 10.43 19.53
N ASN A 324 -12.10 11.49 19.40
CA ASN A 324 -11.53 11.97 18.14
C ASN A 324 -10.37 11.04 17.68
N ALA A 325 -10.60 9.72 17.66
CA ALA A 325 -9.55 8.74 17.41
C ALA A 325 -9.07 8.83 15.96
N LYS A 326 -7.77 9.09 15.78
CA LYS A 326 -7.16 9.34 14.47
C LYS A 326 -6.69 8.07 13.79
N ILE A 327 -6.18 7.12 14.58
CA ILE A 327 -5.60 5.86 14.13
C ILE A 327 -6.35 4.70 14.78
N LEU A 328 -6.61 3.64 14.01
CA LEU A 328 -7.14 2.37 14.51
C LEU A 328 -6.23 1.24 14.01
N PHE A 329 -5.64 0.48 14.93
CA PHE A 329 -4.84 -0.71 14.64
C PHE A 329 -5.65 -1.98 14.86
N SER A 330 -5.52 -2.96 13.96
CA SER A 330 -6.03 -4.32 14.17
C SER A 330 -5.31 -5.36 13.31
N VAL A 331 -5.71 -6.64 13.41
CA VAL A 331 -5.07 -7.75 12.71
C VAL A 331 -5.60 -7.90 11.27
N THR A 332 -4.72 -8.16 10.29
CA THR A 332 -5.12 -8.33 8.88
C THR A 332 -6.12 -9.47 8.66
N GLU A 333 -6.00 -10.52 9.46
CA GLU A 333 -6.81 -11.75 9.40
C GLU A 333 -8.30 -11.50 9.65
N ASP A 334 -8.65 -10.47 10.44
CA ASP A 334 -10.05 -10.13 10.79
C ASP A 334 -10.58 -8.91 10.02
N LYS A 335 -9.80 -8.38 9.06
CA LYS A 335 -10.08 -7.09 8.39
C LYS A 335 -11.50 -7.01 7.82
N SER A 336 -11.97 -8.01 7.10
CA SER A 336 -13.30 -7.97 6.45
C SER A 336 -14.46 -7.88 7.46
N GLY A 337 -14.39 -8.66 8.55
CA GLY A 337 -15.39 -8.60 9.62
C GLY A 337 -15.37 -7.29 10.40
N LEU A 338 -14.17 -6.74 10.63
CA LEU A 338 -13.99 -5.47 11.32
C LEU A 338 -14.38 -4.26 10.46
N GLU A 339 -14.04 -4.22 9.17
CA GLU A 339 -14.49 -3.17 8.26
C GLU A 339 -16.03 -3.15 8.15
N GLY A 340 -16.65 -4.33 8.04
CA GLY A 340 -18.10 -4.47 8.05
C GLY A 340 -18.76 -3.90 9.31
N LEU A 341 -18.17 -4.10 10.49
CA LEU A 341 -18.65 -3.52 11.74
C LEU A 341 -18.33 -2.01 11.85
N LEU A 342 -17.10 -1.60 11.54
CA LEU A 342 -16.62 -0.22 11.64
C LEU A 342 -17.23 0.71 10.58
N SER A 343 -17.92 0.18 9.58
CA SER A 343 -18.80 0.94 8.67
C SER A 343 -19.96 1.62 9.40
N MET A 344 -20.44 1.00 10.48
CA MET A 344 -21.66 1.40 11.20
C MET A 344 -21.40 2.51 12.24
N HIS A 345 -20.16 3.02 12.33
CA HIS A 345 -19.70 3.89 13.41
C HIS A 345 -19.04 5.17 12.88
N THR A 346 -18.99 6.23 13.70
CA THR A 346 -18.37 7.52 13.36
C THR A 346 -16.85 7.46 13.11
N LEU A 347 -16.21 6.33 13.41
CA LEU A 347 -14.79 6.06 13.13
C LEU A 347 -14.50 5.74 11.64
N LEU A 348 -15.39 6.13 10.72
CA LEU A 348 -15.12 6.19 9.28
C LEU A 348 -13.94 7.11 8.93
N ASN A 349 -13.69 8.15 9.73
CA ASN A 349 -12.65 9.14 9.48
C ASN A 349 -11.29 8.83 10.14
N SER A 350 -11.09 7.62 10.67
CA SER A 350 -9.80 7.18 11.24
C SER A 350 -8.98 6.40 10.22
N THR A 351 -7.66 6.53 10.25
CA THR A 351 -6.77 5.71 9.42
C THR A 351 -6.68 4.31 10.03
N ARG A 352 -7.29 3.34 9.34
CA ARG A 352 -7.37 1.93 9.76
C ARG A 352 -6.13 1.17 9.26
N ILE A 353 -5.28 0.71 10.17
CA ILE A 353 -4.01 0.03 9.89
C ILE A 353 -4.14 -1.43 10.33
N TYR A 354 -4.05 -2.34 9.36
CA TYR A 354 -4.24 -3.77 9.58
C TYR A 354 -2.93 -4.53 9.40
N ILE A 355 -2.32 -5.00 10.49
CA ILE A 355 -1.01 -5.68 10.49
C ILE A 355 -1.22 -7.19 10.72
N PRO A 356 -0.53 -8.11 10.02
CA PRO A 356 -0.73 -9.55 10.24
C PRO A 356 -0.39 -9.93 11.68
N GLU A 357 -1.16 -10.82 12.29
CA GLU A 357 -1.10 -11.09 13.73
C GLU A 357 0.30 -11.55 14.19
N ASN A 358 1.03 -12.26 13.33
CA ASN A 358 2.41 -12.69 13.58
C ASN A 358 3.50 -11.61 13.41
N GLN A 359 3.19 -10.45 12.82
CA GLN A 359 4.16 -9.35 12.60
C GLN A 359 4.20 -8.34 13.75
N TYR A 360 3.24 -8.38 14.70
CA TYR A 360 3.16 -7.41 15.80
C TYR A 360 4.41 -7.35 16.69
N PHE A 361 5.15 -8.46 16.85
CA PHE A 361 6.44 -8.49 17.57
C PHE A 361 7.51 -7.53 17.01
N TYR A 362 7.35 -7.09 15.75
CA TYR A 362 8.31 -6.27 15.02
C TYR A 362 7.78 -4.85 14.75
N THR A 363 6.86 -4.36 15.57
CA THR A 363 6.18 -3.06 15.40
C THR A 363 6.72 -1.93 16.28
N ASP A 364 7.84 -2.13 16.98
CA ASP A 364 8.48 -1.11 17.82
C ASP A 364 8.83 0.18 17.05
N TRP A 365 9.22 0.05 15.78
CA TRP A 365 9.44 1.22 14.89
C TRP A 365 8.16 2.04 14.65
N ILE A 366 6.97 1.43 14.66
CA ILE A 366 5.68 2.12 14.44
C ILE A 366 5.37 3.04 15.63
N GLY A 367 5.70 2.61 16.86
CA GLY A 367 5.55 3.42 18.07
C GLY A 367 6.47 4.64 18.14
N SER A 368 7.44 4.77 17.23
CA SER A 368 8.25 6.00 17.10
C SER A 368 7.55 7.10 16.29
N LEU A 369 6.55 6.76 15.46
CA LEU A 369 5.85 7.72 14.62
C LEU A 369 4.79 8.51 15.40
N SER A 370 4.51 9.72 14.93
CA SER A 370 3.41 10.57 15.37
C SER A 370 2.09 10.18 14.69
N ILE A 371 0.98 10.69 15.24
CA ILE A 371 -0.36 10.47 14.67
C ILE A 371 -0.49 11.02 13.23
N GLU A 372 0.10 12.18 12.91
CA GLU A 372 0.05 12.75 11.54
C GLU A 372 0.71 11.80 10.52
N GLU A 373 1.93 11.36 10.83
CA GLU A 373 2.71 10.44 9.99
C GLU A 373 1.97 9.10 9.81
N LEU A 374 1.28 8.62 10.86
CA LEU A 374 0.44 7.42 10.80
C LEU A 374 -0.88 7.64 10.06
N GLN A 375 -1.47 8.85 10.07
CA GLN A 375 -2.68 9.13 9.29
C GLN A 375 -2.42 8.95 7.80
N HIS A 376 -1.19 9.26 7.37
CA HIS A 376 -0.73 9.05 6.00
C HIS A 376 -0.30 7.62 5.65
N TRP A 377 -0.51 6.61 6.50
CA TRP A 377 -0.05 5.23 6.26
C TRP A 377 -0.37 4.70 4.85
N HIS A 378 -1.58 4.91 4.34
CA HIS A 378 -2.01 4.42 3.00
C HIS A 378 -1.68 5.38 1.84
N THR A 379 -0.98 6.49 2.09
CA THR A 379 -0.66 7.51 1.07
C THR A 379 0.56 7.13 0.20
N PRO A 380 1.70 6.66 0.75
CA PRO A 380 2.83 6.19 -0.07
C PRO A 380 2.45 4.94 -0.86
N ARG A 381 2.75 4.93 -2.16
CA ARG A 381 2.58 3.76 -3.04
C ARG A 381 3.94 3.35 -3.59
N PHE A 382 4.25 2.07 -3.52
CA PHE A 382 5.58 1.57 -3.86
C PHE A 382 5.62 0.77 -5.16
N THR A 383 6.69 0.93 -5.91
CA THR A 383 7.06 0.04 -7.01
C THR A 383 8.47 -0.49 -6.79
N PHE A 384 8.61 -1.80 -6.60
CA PHE A 384 9.89 -2.48 -6.48
C PHE A 384 10.34 -2.92 -7.88
N THR A 385 11.42 -2.35 -8.39
CA THR A 385 11.93 -2.67 -9.73
C THR A 385 13.21 -3.49 -9.64
N ILE A 386 13.22 -4.63 -10.32
CA ILE A 386 14.33 -5.59 -10.33
C ILE A 386 14.89 -5.65 -11.75
N THR A 387 16.19 -5.41 -11.91
CA THR A 387 16.90 -5.62 -13.18
C THR A 387 17.74 -6.88 -13.11
N THR A 388 17.53 -7.81 -14.06
CA THR A 388 18.26 -9.09 -14.12
C THR A 388 18.65 -9.47 -15.55
N PHE A 389 19.68 -10.33 -15.69
CA PHE A 389 20.14 -10.84 -16.97
C PHE A 389 20.47 -12.34 -16.94
N ASN A 390 21.57 -12.74 -16.29
CA ASN A 390 22.13 -14.09 -16.46
C ASN A 390 22.71 -14.67 -15.16
N ARG A 391 22.13 -14.28 -14.02
CA ARG A 391 22.60 -14.64 -12.67
C ARG A 391 21.46 -15.30 -11.86
N PRO A 392 21.04 -16.53 -12.21
CA PRO A 392 19.81 -17.12 -11.67
C PRO A 392 19.84 -17.36 -10.16
N GLU A 393 20.94 -17.87 -9.59
CA GLU A 393 21.06 -18.09 -8.14
C GLU A 393 21.02 -16.78 -7.33
N SER A 394 21.54 -15.72 -7.93
CA SER A 394 21.65 -14.37 -7.37
C SER A 394 20.28 -13.69 -7.39
N PHE A 395 19.60 -13.79 -8.53
CA PHE A 395 18.22 -13.38 -8.71
C PHE A 395 17.27 -14.16 -7.81
N ARG A 396 17.44 -15.49 -7.67
CA ARG A 396 16.71 -16.35 -6.72
C ARG A 396 16.88 -15.82 -5.29
N ARG A 397 18.11 -15.61 -4.82
CA ARG A 397 18.39 -15.03 -3.49
C ARG A 397 17.73 -13.66 -3.29
N LEU A 398 17.71 -12.79 -4.30
CA LEU A 398 16.98 -11.51 -4.24
C LEU A 398 15.49 -11.75 -4.05
N LEU A 399 14.87 -12.60 -4.88
CA LEU A 399 13.44 -12.93 -4.81
C LEU A 399 13.07 -13.56 -3.47
N ASP A 400 13.86 -14.52 -2.97
CA ASP A 400 13.70 -15.15 -1.66
C ASP A 400 13.74 -14.10 -0.53
N SER A 401 14.63 -13.10 -0.63
CA SER A 401 14.72 -11.99 0.33
C SER A 401 13.54 -11.00 0.23
N LEU A 402 12.92 -10.82 -0.95
CA LEU A 402 11.66 -10.08 -1.08
C LEU A 402 10.50 -10.84 -0.42
N SER A 403 10.36 -12.14 -0.68
CA SER A 403 9.29 -12.97 -0.10
C SER A 403 9.43 -13.14 1.42
N SER A 404 10.64 -12.98 1.96
CA SER A 404 10.93 -13.01 3.40
C SER A 404 10.75 -11.65 4.10
N GLY A 405 10.34 -10.60 3.38
CA GLY A 405 10.14 -9.25 3.92
C GLY A 405 8.89 -9.11 4.80
N LEU A 406 8.97 -8.26 5.84
CA LEU A 406 7.82 -7.87 6.64
C LEU A 406 7.18 -6.60 6.08
N TYR A 407 5.94 -6.73 5.60
CA TYR A 407 5.21 -5.67 4.89
C TYR A 407 4.09 -5.01 5.71
N PHE A 408 3.88 -5.45 6.97
CA PHE A 408 2.96 -4.83 7.94
C PHE A 408 1.53 -4.63 7.41
N GLY A 409 1.10 -5.52 6.52
CA GLY A 409 -0.24 -5.56 5.94
C GLY A 409 -0.47 -4.66 4.72
N ASP A 410 0.55 -3.95 4.24
CA ASP A 410 0.44 -3.22 2.98
C ASP A 410 0.28 -4.18 1.79
N SER A 411 -0.75 -3.94 0.98
CA SER A 411 -1.15 -4.80 -0.15
C SER A 411 -1.19 -4.08 -1.51
N ASN A 412 -0.48 -2.95 -1.63
CA ASN A 412 -0.32 -2.18 -2.88
C ASN A 412 1.17 -1.87 -3.16
N LEU A 413 2.00 -2.89 -2.98
CA LEU A 413 3.43 -2.90 -3.25
C LEU A 413 3.63 -3.61 -4.59
N ASN A 414 3.94 -2.86 -5.65
CA ASN A 414 3.92 -3.40 -7.02
C ASN A 414 5.32 -3.84 -7.45
N VAL A 415 5.46 -5.03 -8.03
CA VAL A 415 6.76 -5.56 -8.49
C VAL A 415 6.88 -5.45 -10.01
N ARG A 416 8.06 -5.01 -10.50
CA ARG A 416 8.35 -4.94 -11.93
C ARG A 416 9.74 -5.51 -12.25
N ILE A 417 9.76 -6.69 -12.85
CA ILE A 417 10.99 -7.41 -13.21
C ILE A 417 11.36 -7.11 -14.66
N THR A 418 12.49 -6.44 -14.86
CA THR A 418 13.08 -6.20 -16.18
C THR A 418 14.12 -7.26 -16.48
N ILE A 419 13.82 -8.12 -17.45
CA ILE A 419 14.71 -9.19 -17.93
C ILE A 419 15.41 -8.69 -19.20
N GLU A 420 16.74 -8.61 -19.16
CA GLU A 420 17.54 -8.19 -20.31
C GLU A 420 17.56 -9.25 -21.43
N LYS A 421 17.64 -8.78 -22.68
CA LYS A 421 17.69 -9.63 -23.88
C LYS A 421 18.87 -10.60 -23.80
N GLU A 422 18.60 -11.88 -24.11
CA GLU A 422 19.54 -13.03 -24.04
C GLU A 422 19.80 -13.55 -22.60
N ALA A 423 18.90 -13.25 -21.65
CA ALA A 423 18.79 -13.95 -20.38
C ALA A 423 18.62 -15.47 -20.55
N ASN A 424 19.26 -16.27 -19.70
CA ASN A 424 19.13 -17.73 -19.74
C ASN A 424 17.73 -18.22 -19.32
N PHE A 425 17.45 -19.49 -19.65
CA PHE A 425 16.15 -20.12 -19.36
C PHE A 425 15.81 -20.11 -17.87
N GLU A 426 16.77 -20.31 -16.97
CA GLU A 426 16.51 -20.35 -15.54
C GLU A 426 16.12 -18.98 -14.98
N THR A 427 16.78 -17.90 -15.42
CA THR A 427 16.45 -16.52 -15.03
C THR A 427 15.05 -16.14 -15.54
N GLN A 428 14.70 -16.55 -16.76
CA GLN A 428 13.34 -16.36 -17.29
C GLN A 428 12.30 -17.19 -16.51
N TYR A 429 12.61 -18.44 -16.19
CA TYR A 429 11.73 -19.34 -15.43
C TYR A 429 11.47 -18.81 -14.02
N LEU A 430 12.52 -18.39 -13.29
CA LEU A 430 12.41 -17.77 -11.96
C LEU A 430 11.50 -16.54 -11.98
N ALA A 431 11.65 -15.65 -12.98
CA ALA A 431 10.79 -14.48 -13.10
C ALA A 431 9.33 -14.84 -13.43
N GLN A 432 9.09 -15.94 -14.15
CA GLN A 432 7.75 -16.41 -14.54
C GLN A 432 7.05 -17.24 -13.44
N THR A 433 7.79 -17.78 -12.47
CA THR A 433 7.24 -18.61 -11.36
C THR A 433 7.33 -17.95 -9.99
N PHE A 434 7.87 -16.73 -9.89
CA PHE A 434 7.83 -15.93 -8.67
C PHE A 434 6.41 -15.49 -8.35
N GLU A 435 5.90 -15.91 -7.19
CA GLU A 435 4.59 -15.51 -6.68
C GLU A 435 4.73 -14.26 -5.79
N TRP A 436 3.91 -13.24 -6.05
CA TRP A 436 3.92 -11.99 -5.30
C TRP A 436 2.52 -11.65 -4.79
N ILE A 437 2.35 -11.61 -3.46
CA ILE A 437 1.04 -11.48 -2.79
C ILE A 437 0.75 -10.08 -2.24
N HIS A 438 1.69 -9.14 -2.35
CA HIS A 438 1.58 -7.80 -1.75
C HIS A 438 1.18 -6.69 -2.73
N GLY A 439 0.81 -7.01 -3.97
CA GLY A 439 0.37 -6.06 -4.99
C GLY A 439 0.44 -6.66 -6.40
N SER A 440 0.35 -5.82 -7.44
CA SER A 440 0.48 -6.32 -8.82
C SER A 440 1.93 -6.63 -9.19
N MET A 441 2.11 -7.59 -10.12
CA MET A 441 3.43 -7.95 -10.65
C MET A 441 3.46 -7.81 -12.17
N GLN A 442 4.55 -7.28 -12.70
CA GLN A 442 4.80 -7.12 -14.14
C GLN A 442 6.16 -7.69 -14.53
N ILE A 443 6.22 -8.45 -15.62
CA ILE A 443 7.46 -8.91 -16.23
C ILE A 443 7.65 -8.16 -17.55
N HIS A 444 8.81 -7.53 -17.74
CA HIS A 444 9.20 -6.86 -18.97
C HIS A 444 10.47 -7.48 -19.54
N GLN A 445 10.34 -8.23 -20.64
CA GLN A 445 11.46 -8.83 -21.35
C GLN A 445 11.93 -7.90 -22.49
N ARG A 446 13.20 -7.51 -22.48
CA ARG A 446 13.78 -6.63 -23.51
C ARG A 446 13.98 -7.38 -24.83
N ILE A 447 13.58 -6.75 -25.93
CA ILE A 447 13.75 -7.25 -27.32
C ILE A 447 15.16 -6.93 -27.86
N VAL A 448 15.73 -5.80 -27.41
CA VAL A 448 17.07 -5.32 -27.77
C VAL A 448 17.85 -5.14 -26.48
N HIS A 449 19.12 -5.58 -26.46
CA HIS A 449 19.99 -5.48 -25.29
C HIS A 449 20.24 -4.01 -24.96
N GLY A 450 19.65 -3.50 -23.87
CA GLY A 450 19.74 -2.09 -23.48
C GLY A 450 21.01 -1.76 -22.70
N GLY A 451 21.45 -2.70 -21.86
CA GLY A 451 22.53 -2.48 -20.90
C GLY A 451 22.08 -1.61 -19.71
N LEU A 452 22.98 -1.41 -18.74
CA LEU A 452 22.59 -0.95 -17.40
C LEU A 452 21.95 0.45 -17.34
N LEU A 453 22.34 1.39 -18.22
CA LEU A 453 21.78 2.75 -18.20
C LEU A 453 20.29 2.74 -18.62
N PRO A 454 19.89 2.25 -19.81
CA PRO A 454 18.46 2.08 -20.12
C PRO A 454 17.75 1.13 -19.17
N ALA A 455 18.38 0.01 -18.77
CA ALA A 455 17.73 -0.99 -17.92
C ALA A 455 17.29 -0.42 -16.56
N ILE A 456 18.13 0.39 -15.90
CA ILE A 456 17.79 1.00 -14.61
C ILE A 456 16.87 2.22 -14.79
N VAL A 457 17.17 3.12 -15.73
CA VAL A 457 16.39 4.35 -15.94
C VAL A 457 14.95 4.02 -16.34
N GLU A 458 14.79 3.17 -17.36
CA GLU A 458 13.48 2.77 -17.90
C GLU A 458 12.79 1.68 -17.07
N SER A 459 13.37 1.26 -15.94
CA SER A 459 12.72 0.31 -15.02
C SER A 459 11.44 0.89 -14.43
N TRP A 460 11.43 2.19 -14.16
CA TRP A 460 10.39 2.87 -13.38
C TRP A 460 10.18 4.33 -13.82
N TYR A 461 8.91 4.74 -13.88
CA TYR A 461 8.52 6.14 -13.97
C TYR A 461 7.32 6.41 -13.01
N PRO A 462 7.36 7.46 -12.17
CA PRO A 462 6.33 7.71 -11.16
C PRO A 462 5.07 8.38 -11.72
N ALA A 463 3.91 7.94 -11.24
CA ALA A 463 2.60 8.51 -11.60
C ALA A 463 2.34 9.90 -10.98
N ASP A 464 2.67 10.11 -9.70
CA ASP A 464 2.48 11.37 -8.96
C ASP A 464 3.64 11.60 -7.96
N ASN A 465 3.44 12.41 -6.90
CA ASN A 465 4.44 12.67 -5.85
C ASN A 465 4.41 11.68 -4.66
N ASN A 466 3.47 10.72 -4.67
CA ASN A 466 3.29 9.67 -3.66
C ASN A 466 3.70 8.28 -4.18
N SER A 467 4.01 8.15 -5.47
CA SER A 467 4.62 6.96 -6.05
C SER A 467 6.15 6.96 -5.86
N TYR A 468 6.67 5.98 -5.11
CA TYR A 468 8.11 5.82 -4.82
C TYR A 468 8.67 4.54 -5.45
N GLY A 469 9.90 4.61 -5.98
CA GLY A 469 10.55 3.50 -6.69
C GLY A 469 11.71 2.89 -5.92
N LEU A 470 11.63 1.61 -5.54
CA LEU A 470 12.76 0.85 -4.98
C LEU A 470 13.53 0.20 -6.12
N LEU A 471 14.77 0.64 -6.35
CA LEU A 471 15.61 0.13 -7.43
C LEU A 471 16.56 -0.98 -6.94
N LEU A 472 16.51 -2.15 -7.60
CA LEU A 472 17.22 -3.37 -7.24
C LEU A 472 17.91 -4.00 -8.49
N GLU A 473 19.09 -4.56 -8.27
CA GLU A 473 19.84 -5.38 -9.25
C GLU A 473 19.96 -6.81 -8.72
N ASP A 474 20.11 -7.80 -9.61
CA ASP A 474 20.11 -9.23 -9.26
C ASP A 474 21.29 -9.74 -8.40
N ASP A 475 22.22 -8.88 -7.95
CA ASP A 475 23.26 -9.21 -6.96
C ASP A 475 23.03 -8.59 -5.57
N ILE A 476 21.84 -8.01 -5.35
CA ILE A 476 21.37 -7.49 -4.07
C ILE A 476 20.65 -8.58 -3.27
N GLU A 477 20.65 -8.42 -1.95
CA GLU A 477 19.86 -9.19 -0.99
C GLU A 477 19.34 -8.24 0.08
N LEU A 478 18.10 -8.43 0.56
CA LEU A 478 17.41 -7.54 1.48
C LEU A 478 17.28 -8.12 2.89
N SER A 479 17.32 -7.24 3.89
CA SER A 479 16.92 -7.57 5.27
C SER A 479 15.40 -7.80 5.33
N PRO A 480 14.88 -8.76 6.12
CA PRO A 480 13.44 -8.87 6.39
C PRO A 480 12.78 -7.57 6.88
N LEU A 481 13.56 -6.65 7.47
CA LEU A 481 13.11 -5.35 8.00
C LEU A 481 13.32 -4.18 7.02
N PHE A 482 13.72 -4.42 5.76
CA PHE A 482 13.98 -3.34 4.81
C PHE A 482 12.77 -2.42 4.62
N TYR A 483 11.57 -2.99 4.56
CA TYR A 483 10.36 -2.23 4.30
C TYR A 483 9.89 -1.39 5.50
N ALA A 484 10.12 -1.86 6.73
CA ALA A 484 9.87 -1.07 7.94
C ALA A 484 10.64 0.26 7.92
N TRP A 485 11.93 0.23 7.58
CA TRP A 485 12.75 1.44 7.41
C TRP A 485 12.27 2.34 6.26
N VAL A 486 11.91 1.75 5.12
CA VAL A 486 11.32 2.50 3.98
C VAL A 486 10.06 3.24 4.41
N LYS A 487 9.13 2.55 5.07
CA LYS A 487 7.87 3.11 5.56
C LYS A 487 8.13 4.18 6.63
N MET A 488 8.90 3.87 7.67
CA MET A 488 9.24 4.78 8.77
C MET A 488 9.89 6.08 8.28
N THR A 489 10.92 5.98 7.43
CA THR A 489 11.64 7.16 6.91
C THR A 489 10.79 8.00 5.95
N ILE A 490 9.96 7.37 5.13
CA ILE A 490 9.10 8.11 4.20
C ILE A 490 7.95 8.79 4.94
N LEU A 491 7.32 8.14 5.94
CA LEU A 491 6.31 8.82 6.75
C LEU A 491 6.94 10.04 7.48
N LYS A 492 8.04 9.85 8.22
CA LYS A 492 8.76 10.93 8.93
C LYS A 492 9.19 12.10 8.04
N TYR A 493 9.81 11.83 6.88
CA TYR A 493 10.43 12.86 6.03
C TYR A 493 9.62 13.23 4.77
N ARG A 494 8.33 12.88 4.70
CA ARG A 494 7.41 13.33 3.62
C ARG A 494 5.99 13.65 4.08
N TYR A 495 5.54 13.12 5.21
CA TYR A 495 4.16 13.20 5.68
C TYR A 495 4.06 13.71 7.13
N SER A 496 4.94 14.66 7.47
CA SER A 496 4.95 15.44 8.71
C SER A 496 4.88 16.95 8.40
N LEU A 497 4.32 17.76 9.30
CA LEU A 497 4.00 19.19 9.09
C LEU A 497 5.14 20.03 8.47
N GLU A 498 6.41 19.71 8.75
CA GLU A 498 7.60 20.44 8.28
C GLU A 498 7.97 20.23 6.79
N THR A 499 6.97 19.86 5.97
CA THR A 499 7.09 19.47 4.54
C THR A 499 8.01 20.33 3.66
N SER A 500 8.16 21.63 3.93
CA SER A 500 8.94 22.56 3.11
C SER A 500 10.44 22.22 3.04
N HIS A 501 10.99 21.58 4.07
CA HIS A 501 12.41 21.28 4.17
C HIS A 501 12.86 20.07 3.34
N TYR A 502 11.94 19.13 3.03
CA TYR A 502 12.26 17.86 2.37
C TYR A 502 12.48 17.95 0.86
N THR A 503 12.36 19.15 0.26
CA THR A 503 12.56 19.43 -1.18
C THR A 503 13.99 19.16 -1.70
N LYS A 504 14.91 18.73 -0.82
CA LYS A 504 16.27 18.28 -1.16
C LYS A 504 16.48 16.78 -1.05
N LEU A 505 15.54 16.01 -0.51
CA LEU A 505 15.68 14.58 -0.28
C LEU A 505 15.34 13.79 -1.55
N PHE A 506 16.33 13.31 -2.29
CA PHE A 506 16.09 12.56 -3.55
C PHE A 506 15.80 11.07 -3.36
N GLY A 507 15.97 10.55 -2.14
CA GLY A 507 15.77 9.14 -1.86
C GLY A 507 16.27 8.68 -0.48
N VAL A 508 16.04 7.40 -0.20
CA VAL A 508 16.47 6.72 1.04
C VAL A 508 17.26 5.47 0.66
N SER A 509 18.46 5.32 1.23
CA SER A 509 19.28 4.12 1.05
C SER A 509 18.87 2.99 1.98
N LEU A 510 19.00 1.75 1.50
CA LEU A 510 19.01 0.55 2.32
C LEU A 510 20.43 0.11 2.73
N TYR A 511 21.46 0.68 2.10
CA TYR A 511 22.87 0.26 2.19
C TYR A 511 23.73 1.25 2.97
N GLN A 512 24.47 0.82 4.00
CA GLN A 512 25.43 1.70 4.69
C GLN A 512 26.72 1.94 3.88
N GLN A 513 27.12 3.20 3.66
CA GLN A 513 28.38 3.50 2.95
C GLN A 513 29.62 2.99 3.72
N LYS A 514 30.16 1.84 3.29
CA LYS A 514 31.44 1.27 3.76
C LYS A 514 32.66 1.78 2.99
N THR A 515 32.45 2.38 1.81
CA THR A 515 33.49 3.06 1.03
C THR A 515 32.97 4.33 0.35
N LEU A 516 33.82 5.36 0.28
CA LEU A 516 33.64 6.53 -0.59
C LEU A 516 34.17 6.18 -1.98
N GLU A 517 33.31 6.23 -3.00
CA GLU A 517 33.67 5.78 -4.36
C GLU A 517 34.02 6.87 -5.36
N LEU A 518 33.73 8.13 -5.03
CA LEU A 518 33.97 9.30 -5.86
C LEU A 518 35.38 9.93 -5.79
N PRO A 519 36.24 9.69 -4.77
CA PRO A 519 37.59 10.23 -4.76
C PRO A 519 38.40 9.83 -6.02
N PRO A 520 39.10 10.77 -6.70
CA PRO A 520 39.86 10.49 -7.91
C PRO A 520 40.91 9.38 -7.80
N LYS A 521 41.43 9.15 -6.58
CA LYS A 521 42.44 8.12 -6.28
C LYS A 521 41.87 6.69 -6.26
N GLY A 522 40.55 6.51 -6.25
CA GLY A 522 39.90 5.20 -6.16
C GLY A 522 38.84 5.14 -5.05
N ARG A 523 38.29 3.95 -4.79
CA ARG A 523 37.45 3.74 -3.60
C ARG A 523 38.32 3.84 -2.34
N GLN A 524 37.81 4.47 -1.29
CA GLN A 524 38.48 4.62 0.00
C GLN A 524 37.56 4.09 1.11
N PRO A 525 38.08 3.38 2.13
CA PRO A 525 37.28 2.96 3.28
C PRO A 525 36.60 4.16 3.96
N PHE A 526 35.36 3.98 4.41
CA PHE A 526 34.58 5.03 5.06
C PHE A 526 33.72 4.46 6.18
N ASN A 527 33.52 5.26 7.23
CA ASN A 527 32.66 4.94 8.37
C ASN A 527 32.12 6.24 8.96
N ALA A 528 30.80 6.45 8.87
CA ALA A 528 30.16 7.66 9.37
C ALA A 528 30.26 7.79 10.89
N ARG A 529 30.13 6.68 11.64
CA ARG A 529 30.34 6.66 13.11
C ARG A 529 31.73 7.16 13.49
N THR A 530 32.78 6.73 12.77
CA THR A 530 34.17 7.19 12.98
C THR A 530 34.32 8.67 12.65
N LEU A 531 33.71 9.15 11.56
CA LEU A 531 33.70 10.57 11.20
C LEU A 531 33.06 11.42 12.33
N PHE A 532 31.86 11.05 12.79
CA PHE A 532 31.15 11.80 13.82
C PHE A 532 31.89 11.76 15.17
N SER A 533 32.43 10.59 15.55
CA SER A 533 33.28 10.44 16.75
C SER A 533 34.53 11.33 16.71
N SER A 534 35.05 11.66 15.52
CA SER A 534 36.23 12.52 15.37
C SER A 534 35.93 14.03 15.55
N GLN A 535 34.65 14.43 15.62
CA GLN A 535 34.22 15.83 15.69
C GLN A 535 33.42 16.13 16.97
N PRO A 536 33.98 15.90 18.17
CA PRO A 536 33.25 16.01 19.44
C PRO A 536 32.68 17.42 19.71
N SER A 537 33.27 18.47 19.13
CA SER A 537 32.76 19.84 19.23
C SER A 537 31.44 20.09 18.50
N LEU A 538 30.94 19.13 17.73
CA LEU A 538 29.67 19.22 17.01
C LEU A 538 28.55 18.39 17.67
N ASN A 539 28.85 17.62 18.73
CA ASN A 539 27.89 16.77 19.47
C ASN A 539 27.06 15.79 18.61
N ILE A 540 27.52 15.44 17.40
CA ILE A 540 26.79 14.56 16.48
C ILE A 540 26.69 13.13 17.06
N PRO A 541 25.48 12.58 17.30
CA PRO A 541 25.34 11.23 17.84
C PRO A 541 25.93 10.18 16.89
N THR A 542 26.76 9.27 17.39
CA THR A 542 27.53 8.35 16.52
C THR A 542 26.66 7.40 15.71
N ASN A 543 25.43 7.13 16.14
CA ASN A 543 24.44 6.27 15.50
C ASN A 543 23.40 7.02 14.65
N THR A 544 23.45 8.34 14.55
CA THR A 544 22.49 9.10 13.74
C THR A 544 22.55 8.72 12.26
N PRO A 545 21.42 8.54 11.55
CA PRO A 545 21.42 8.53 10.10
C PRO A 545 21.87 9.90 9.56
N TYR A 546 22.29 9.94 8.30
CA TYR A 546 22.94 11.12 7.70
C TYR A 546 22.52 11.35 6.26
N LEU A 547 22.76 12.58 5.78
CA LEU A 547 22.40 13.03 4.44
C LEU A 547 23.65 13.09 3.55
N SER A 548 23.59 12.50 2.34
CA SER A 548 24.73 12.46 1.41
C SER A 548 24.31 12.68 -0.05
N PRO A 549 25.00 13.53 -0.83
CA PRO A 549 24.75 13.73 -2.26
C PRO A 549 25.27 12.57 -3.14
N ILE A 550 25.74 11.47 -2.56
CA ILE A 550 26.13 10.26 -3.29
C ILE A 550 24.90 9.35 -3.40
N PRO A 551 24.40 8.99 -4.60
CA PRO A 551 23.28 8.06 -4.75
C PRO A 551 23.65 6.62 -4.36
N CYS A 552 22.70 5.87 -3.81
CA CYS A 552 22.87 4.44 -3.56
C CYS A 552 22.46 3.61 -4.78
N SER A 553 23.33 2.71 -5.22
CA SER A 553 23.08 1.78 -6.34
C SER A 553 22.98 0.32 -5.89
N TRP A 554 22.74 0.07 -4.60
CA TRP A 554 22.71 -1.27 -3.99
C TRP A 554 21.47 -1.45 -3.11
N GLY A 555 20.29 -1.12 -3.65
CA GLY A 555 19.03 -1.00 -2.90
C GLY A 555 18.82 0.42 -2.36
N ALA A 556 17.88 1.13 -2.96
CA ALA A 556 17.43 2.45 -2.52
C ALA A 556 16.06 2.82 -3.09
N ILE A 557 15.30 3.57 -2.29
CA ILE A 557 14.12 4.30 -2.75
C ILE A 557 14.56 5.58 -3.45
N TYR A 558 13.99 5.84 -4.62
CA TYR A 558 14.11 7.08 -5.38
C TYR A 558 12.79 7.85 -5.35
N PHE A 559 12.87 9.15 -5.11
CA PHE A 559 11.70 10.01 -4.94
C PHE A 559 11.19 10.55 -6.28
N PRO A 560 9.86 10.63 -6.45
CA PRO A 560 9.22 10.80 -7.77
C PRO A 560 9.62 12.06 -8.52
N GLU A 561 9.62 13.22 -7.87
CA GLU A 561 9.94 14.50 -8.50
C GLU A 561 11.39 14.57 -8.98
N HIS A 562 12.33 14.02 -8.19
CA HIS A 562 13.75 13.99 -8.51
C HIS A 562 14.06 12.98 -9.63
N TRP A 563 13.31 11.87 -9.72
CA TRP A 563 13.45 10.92 -10.82
C TRP A 563 12.90 11.47 -12.14
N ARG A 564 11.79 12.24 -12.12
CA ARG A 564 11.29 12.93 -13.32
C ARG A 564 12.22 14.04 -13.79
N GLU A 565 12.78 14.84 -12.87
CA GLU A 565 13.82 15.81 -13.24
C GLU A 565 15.06 15.11 -13.84
N PHE A 566 15.44 13.95 -13.30
CA PHE A 566 16.54 13.16 -13.87
C PHE A 566 16.26 12.66 -15.29
N TYR A 567 15.03 12.26 -15.60
CA TYR A 567 14.64 11.92 -16.98
C TYR A 567 14.85 13.10 -17.95
N THR A 568 14.37 14.30 -17.60
CA THR A 568 14.56 15.51 -18.41
C THR A 568 16.04 15.88 -18.54
N TYR A 569 16.80 15.84 -17.43
CA TYR A 569 18.23 16.09 -17.42
C TYR A 569 18.95 15.10 -18.34
N LEU A 570 18.71 13.79 -18.18
CA LEU A 570 19.39 12.75 -18.92
C LEU A 570 19.15 12.84 -20.43
N SER A 571 17.94 13.15 -20.90
CA SER A 571 17.69 13.38 -22.33
C SER A 571 18.62 14.47 -22.86
N SER A 572 18.59 15.66 -22.24
CA SER A 572 19.43 16.80 -22.65
C SER A 572 20.95 16.50 -22.63
N ARG A 573 21.39 15.53 -21.83
CA ARG A 573 22.79 15.08 -21.76
C ARG A 573 23.14 14.04 -22.83
N LEU A 574 22.16 13.24 -23.28
CA LEU A 574 22.33 12.25 -24.36
C LEU A 574 22.16 12.88 -25.76
N ASP A 575 21.37 13.96 -25.87
CA ASP A 575 21.13 14.70 -27.10
C ASP A 575 22.33 15.59 -27.54
N LYS A 576 23.32 15.81 -26.66
CA LYS A 576 24.54 16.59 -27.00
C LYS A 576 25.36 15.90 -28.11
N PRO A 577 25.80 16.62 -29.17
CA PRO A 577 26.57 16.01 -30.26
C PRO A 577 27.91 15.42 -29.78
N LYS A 578 28.15 14.14 -30.09
CA LYS A 578 29.39 13.43 -29.77
C LYS A 578 30.60 14.17 -30.36
N GLY A 579 31.54 14.56 -29.52
CA GLY A 579 32.69 15.40 -29.89
C GLY A 579 32.59 16.86 -29.45
N THR A 580 31.48 17.28 -28.83
CA THR A 580 31.39 18.55 -28.10
C THR A 580 31.87 18.44 -26.63
N ASP A 581 32.44 17.29 -26.23
CA ASP A 581 33.00 17.00 -24.89
C ASP A 581 34.31 17.78 -24.57
N HIS A 582 34.48 18.99 -25.10
CA HIS A 582 35.59 19.91 -24.84
C HIS A 582 35.20 21.05 -23.88
N GLU A 583 34.35 20.72 -22.90
CA GLU A 583 33.87 21.61 -21.84
C GLU A 583 34.16 20.96 -20.47
N ASP A 584 34.39 21.75 -19.42
CA ASP A 584 34.75 21.23 -18.10
C ASP A 584 33.70 20.26 -17.53
N PRO A 585 34.10 19.21 -16.78
CA PRO A 585 33.16 18.28 -16.18
C PRO A 585 32.21 19.02 -15.22
N VAL A 586 30.93 18.64 -15.24
CA VAL A 586 29.88 19.27 -14.42
C VAL A 586 30.29 19.25 -12.94
N VAL A 587 30.65 18.06 -12.45
CA VAL A 587 31.20 17.90 -11.10
C VAL A 587 32.73 17.90 -11.20
N PRO A 588 33.43 18.93 -10.69
CA PRO A 588 34.89 18.97 -10.74
C PRO A 588 35.52 17.89 -9.86
N ASN A 589 36.67 17.36 -10.29
CA ASN A 589 37.54 16.50 -9.48
C ASN A 589 36.88 15.26 -8.83
N VAL A 590 35.88 14.64 -9.47
CA VAL A 590 35.31 13.34 -9.06
C VAL A 590 35.59 12.22 -10.06
N ARG A 591 35.63 10.99 -9.54
CA ARG A 591 35.87 9.74 -10.29
C ARG A 591 34.71 9.33 -11.21
N SER A 592 33.48 9.76 -10.92
CA SER A 592 32.28 9.46 -11.72
C SER A 592 32.32 10.02 -13.13
N ASN A 593 33.10 11.08 -13.38
CA ASN A 593 33.36 11.62 -14.72
C ASN A 593 33.92 10.57 -15.72
N ARG A 594 34.49 9.46 -15.23
CA ARG A 594 34.99 8.34 -16.05
C ARG A 594 33.96 7.23 -16.30
N TRP A 595 32.75 7.33 -15.77
CA TRP A 595 31.70 6.29 -15.89
C TRP A 595 30.76 6.60 -17.07
N THR A 596 31.30 6.55 -18.29
CA THR A 596 30.61 6.99 -19.53
C THR A 596 29.29 6.29 -19.84
N HIS A 597 29.06 5.09 -19.30
CA HIS A 597 27.84 4.28 -19.54
C HIS A 597 27.03 4.03 -18.26
N SER A 598 27.28 4.76 -17.17
CA SER A 598 26.53 4.62 -15.92
C SER A 598 25.50 5.74 -15.77
N TRP A 599 24.22 5.38 -15.60
CA TRP A 599 23.16 6.32 -15.24
C TRP A 599 23.55 7.16 -14.00
N LYS A 600 24.25 6.53 -13.06
CA LYS A 600 24.69 7.12 -11.80
C LYS A 600 25.63 8.32 -11.99
N ARG A 601 26.42 8.37 -13.08
CA ARG A 601 27.21 9.56 -13.43
C ARG A 601 26.28 10.76 -13.60
N PHE A 602 25.34 10.67 -14.52
CA PHE A 602 24.44 11.76 -14.87
C PHE A 602 23.54 12.17 -13.69
N PHE A 603 23.14 11.20 -12.85
CA PHE A 603 22.39 11.53 -11.64
C PHE A 603 23.25 12.25 -10.58
N ILE A 604 24.53 11.89 -10.40
CA ILE A 604 25.48 12.66 -9.58
C ILE A 604 25.67 14.09 -10.13
N GLU A 605 25.69 14.27 -11.45
CA GLU A 605 25.77 15.61 -12.07
C GLU A 605 24.55 16.48 -11.69
N LEU A 606 23.32 15.94 -11.80
CA LEU A 606 22.09 16.63 -11.38
C LEU A 606 22.05 16.92 -9.87
N VAL A 607 22.33 15.90 -9.04
CA VAL A 607 22.31 16.00 -7.58
C VAL A 607 23.29 17.06 -7.07
N TYR A 608 24.47 17.16 -7.69
CA TYR A 608 25.45 18.21 -7.40
C TYR A 608 24.93 19.60 -7.78
N LEU A 609 24.40 19.78 -8.99
CA LEU A 609 23.88 21.08 -9.46
C LEU A 609 22.70 21.61 -8.62
N ARG A 610 21.89 20.71 -8.02
CA ARG A 610 20.73 21.08 -7.21
C ARG A 610 20.99 21.10 -5.69
N GLY A 611 22.13 20.59 -5.23
CA GLY A 611 22.40 20.38 -3.82
C GLY A 611 21.43 19.38 -3.17
N TYR A 612 21.01 18.35 -3.90
CA TYR A 612 20.15 17.29 -3.35
C TYR A 612 20.95 16.29 -2.51
N VAL A 613 20.27 15.55 -1.64
CA VAL A 613 20.84 14.56 -0.71
C VAL A 613 19.95 13.31 -0.61
N MET A 614 20.55 12.17 -0.27
CA MET A 614 19.86 10.92 0.07
C MET A 614 20.13 10.59 1.55
N LEU A 615 19.11 10.06 2.22
CA LEU A 615 19.23 9.58 3.60
C LEU A 615 19.96 8.23 3.62
N TYR A 616 20.89 8.07 4.56
CA TYR A 616 21.65 6.84 4.78
C TYR A 616 21.51 6.33 6.22
N PRO A 617 21.26 5.01 6.42
CA PRO A 617 21.33 4.39 7.73
C PRO A 617 22.78 4.35 8.27
N ASN A 618 22.91 4.23 9.59
CA ASN A 618 24.20 4.29 10.31
C ASN A 618 24.22 3.38 11.56
N PHE A 619 23.66 2.18 11.46
CA PHE A 619 23.64 1.17 12.54
C PHE A 619 25.05 0.62 12.85
N ALA A 620 25.21 -0.08 13.98
CA ALA A 620 26.50 -0.63 14.41
C ALA A 620 27.08 -1.63 13.40
N ASP A 621 28.40 -1.76 13.34
CA ASP A 621 29.14 -2.77 12.56
C ASP A 621 28.74 -2.91 11.08
N PHE A 622 28.23 -1.82 10.49
CA PHE A 622 27.61 -1.74 9.17
C PHE A 622 26.39 -2.65 8.95
N VAL A 623 25.65 -3.01 10.02
CA VAL A 623 24.36 -3.71 9.93
C VAL A 623 23.40 -2.93 9.01
N SER A 624 22.92 -3.59 7.96
CA SER A 624 22.34 -2.92 6.80
C SER A 624 21.04 -3.56 6.36
N LEU A 625 20.25 -2.84 5.56
CA LEU A 625 18.93 -3.30 5.12
C LEU A 625 18.94 -3.83 3.68
N SER A 626 20.03 -3.56 2.96
CA SER A 626 20.47 -4.30 1.79
C SER A 626 21.98 -4.57 1.85
N THR A 627 22.43 -5.56 1.09
CA THR A 627 23.84 -5.92 0.88
C THR A 627 24.09 -6.22 -0.60
N ASN A 628 25.35 -6.13 -1.05
CA ASN A 628 25.74 -6.46 -2.43
C ASN A 628 26.84 -7.54 -2.42
N HIS A 629 26.64 -8.59 -3.21
CA HIS A 629 27.52 -9.78 -3.20
C HIS A 629 28.77 -9.67 -4.10
N LEU A 630 29.00 -8.51 -4.71
CA LEU A 630 30.07 -8.23 -5.68
C LEU A 630 30.17 -9.31 -6.77
N GLU A 631 29.06 -9.55 -7.47
CA GLU A 631 28.98 -10.63 -8.44
C GLU A 631 29.47 -10.22 -9.83
N VAL A 632 29.96 -11.20 -10.60
CA VAL A 632 30.53 -10.97 -11.94
C VAL A 632 29.48 -10.35 -12.86
N GLY A 633 29.86 -9.29 -13.57
CA GLY A 633 28.93 -8.53 -14.43
C GLY A 633 29.58 -7.29 -15.04
N SER A 634 28.77 -6.41 -15.61
CA SER A 634 29.20 -5.23 -16.39
C SER A 634 30.14 -4.26 -15.67
N HIS A 635 30.19 -4.30 -14.34
CA HIS A 635 31.07 -3.48 -13.50
C HIS A 635 32.04 -4.29 -12.63
N VAL A 636 32.03 -5.63 -12.75
CA VAL A 636 32.79 -6.55 -11.89
C VAL A 636 33.38 -7.67 -12.74
N HIS A 637 34.68 -7.57 -13.07
CA HIS A 637 35.40 -8.66 -13.72
C HIS A 637 35.63 -9.82 -12.74
N ALA A 638 35.70 -11.06 -13.25
CA ALA A 638 35.87 -12.28 -12.44
C ALA A 638 36.99 -12.19 -11.38
N ARG A 639 38.16 -11.65 -11.74
CA ARG A 639 39.30 -11.44 -10.82
C ARG A 639 39.01 -10.48 -9.64
N SER A 640 37.93 -9.70 -9.69
CA SER A 640 37.46 -8.88 -8.57
C SER A 640 36.44 -9.61 -7.70
N ALA A 641 35.51 -10.37 -8.29
CA ALA A 641 34.55 -11.19 -7.55
C ALA A 641 35.21 -12.38 -6.80
N MET A 642 36.35 -12.86 -7.31
CA MET A 642 37.19 -13.92 -6.72
C MET A 642 38.15 -13.44 -5.61
N SER A 643 38.13 -12.14 -5.24
CA SER A 643 39.00 -11.57 -4.22
C SER A 643 38.20 -11.36 -2.94
N PRO A 644 38.50 -12.06 -1.82
CA PRO A 644 37.77 -11.92 -0.56
C PRO A 644 37.76 -10.48 -0.06
N GLU A 645 38.94 -9.86 0.07
CA GLU A 645 39.13 -8.45 0.45
C GLU A 645 38.23 -7.46 -0.32
N LYS A 646 37.99 -7.74 -1.61
CA LYS A 646 37.06 -6.94 -2.42
C LYS A 646 35.62 -7.24 -2.09
N ARG A 647 35.18 -8.51 -2.03
CA ARG A 647 33.82 -8.89 -1.60
C ARG A 647 33.49 -8.24 -0.25
N ASP A 648 34.42 -8.33 0.70
CA ASP A 648 34.29 -7.79 2.06
C ASP A 648 34.13 -6.26 2.09
N SER A 649 34.55 -5.54 1.05
CA SER A 649 34.36 -4.08 0.93
C SER A 649 32.97 -3.66 0.40
N PHE A 650 32.16 -4.60 -0.09
CA PHE A 650 30.78 -4.40 -0.57
C PHE A 650 29.76 -5.14 0.30
N PHE A 651 30.13 -6.30 0.83
CA PHE A 651 29.30 -7.08 1.74
C PHE A 651 29.13 -6.38 3.10
N LEU A 652 27.86 -6.23 3.48
CA LEU A 652 27.39 -5.77 4.77
C LEU A 652 26.59 -6.90 5.44
N PRO A 653 26.65 -7.07 6.78
CA PRO A 653 25.72 -7.93 7.48
C PRO A 653 24.30 -7.37 7.37
N LEU A 654 23.33 -8.19 7.00
CA LEU A 654 21.92 -7.78 6.96
C LEU A 654 21.32 -7.76 8.36
N MET A 655 20.53 -6.73 8.69
CA MET A 655 19.73 -6.70 9.91
C MET A 655 18.77 -7.90 9.89
N GLN A 656 18.84 -8.75 10.91
CA GLN A 656 18.01 -9.94 11.04
C GLN A 656 16.75 -9.65 11.84
N LEU A 657 15.77 -10.54 11.76
CA LEU A 657 14.70 -10.55 12.75
C LEU A 657 15.29 -10.95 14.11
N PRO A 658 14.99 -10.22 15.20
CA PRO A 658 15.36 -10.61 16.55
C PRO A 658 14.69 -11.94 16.94
N ALA A 659 15.35 -12.72 17.80
CA ALA A 659 14.80 -13.98 18.29
C ALA A 659 13.57 -13.73 19.19
N ILE A 660 12.47 -14.45 18.93
CA ILE A 660 11.25 -14.39 19.75
C ILE A 660 11.44 -15.30 20.97
N GLU A 661 12.26 -14.87 21.93
CA GLU A 661 12.54 -15.67 23.15
C GLU A 661 11.57 -15.38 24.29
N GLU A 662 11.19 -14.11 24.52
CA GLU A 662 10.03 -13.75 25.36
C GLU A 662 9.61 -12.26 25.14
N THR A 663 8.77 -11.70 26.03
CA THR A 663 8.17 -10.37 25.86
C THR A 663 9.21 -9.24 25.76
N GLY A 664 8.96 -8.26 24.88
CA GLY A 664 9.82 -7.06 24.78
C GLY A 664 10.91 -7.10 23.70
N VAL A 665 10.74 -7.95 22.69
CA VAL A 665 11.48 -7.95 21.40
C VAL A 665 11.66 -6.53 20.85
N SER A 666 12.81 -6.23 20.23
CA SER A 666 13.06 -4.98 19.50
C SER A 666 13.81 -5.26 18.20
N THR A 667 13.47 -4.54 17.13
CA THR A 667 13.97 -4.78 15.77
C THR A 667 15.38 -4.25 15.52
N GLY A 668 15.93 -3.40 16.40
CA GLY A 668 17.16 -2.65 16.14
C GLY A 668 17.03 -1.51 15.13
N LEU A 669 15.86 -1.33 14.50
CA LEU A 669 15.56 -0.17 13.64
C LEU A 669 15.60 1.15 14.42
N LEU A 670 15.35 1.08 15.73
CA LEU A 670 15.41 2.19 16.68
C LEU A 670 16.71 2.24 17.49
N ASP A 671 17.80 1.62 17.02
CA ASP A 671 19.18 1.83 17.53
C ASP A 671 19.74 3.21 17.11
N LEU A 672 18.88 4.23 17.20
CA LEU A 672 19.01 5.60 16.75
C LEU A 672 19.13 6.54 17.96
N PRO A 673 19.45 7.84 17.78
CA PRO A 673 19.34 8.81 18.85
C PRO A 673 17.89 8.84 19.39
N GLU A 674 17.74 8.92 20.71
CA GLU A 674 16.45 9.10 21.39
C GLU A 674 15.37 8.03 21.08
N LEU A 675 15.78 6.90 20.48
CA LEU A 675 14.93 5.79 20.01
C LEU A 675 13.93 6.19 18.91
N GLU A 676 14.24 7.20 18.10
CA GLU A 676 13.43 7.60 16.94
C GLU A 676 14.27 8.15 15.77
N LEU A 677 13.62 8.46 14.65
CA LEU A 677 14.26 9.19 13.56
C LEU A 677 14.44 10.67 13.96
N PRO A 678 15.67 11.23 13.90
CA PRO A 678 15.91 12.63 14.19
C PRO A 678 15.09 13.59 13.31
N ASN A 679 14.98 14.85 13.73
CA ASN A 679 14.37 15.87 12.90
C ASN A 679 15.34 16.31 11.79
N TRP A 680 14.81 16.89 10.72
CA TRP A 680 15.57 17.18 9.51
C TRP A 680 16.79 18.09 9.75
N THR A 681 16.66 19.04 10.66
CA THR A 681 17.72 19.98 11.07
C THR A 681 18.90 19.32 11.75
N ASP A 682 18.68 18.14 12.33
CA ASP A 682 19.61 17.48 13.24
C ASP A 682 20.43 16.39 12.52
N LEU A 683 20.04 16.06 11.28
CA LEU A 683 20.73 15.11 10.42
C LEU A 683 22.06 15.72 9.90
N PRO A 684 23.23 15.13 10.21
CA PRO A 684 24.49 15.62 9.68
C PRO A 684 24.56 15.41 8.16
N VAL A 685 25.04 16.44 7.45
CA VAL A 685 25.16 16.46 5.99
C VAL A 685 26.61 16.22 5.58
N LEU A 686 26.81 15.39 4.57
CA LEU A 686 28.11 15.14 3.93
C LEU A 686 28.17 15.77 2.53
N ASN A 687 29.37 16.01 2.02
CA ASN A 687 29.61 16.32 0.61
C ASN A 687 30.03 15.07 -0.20
N LEU A 688 30.22 15.22 -1.52
CA LEU A 688 30.65 14.11 -2.41
C LEU A 688 32.03 13.50 -2.08
N THR A 689 32.79 14.11 -1.17
CA THR A 689 34.08 13.59 -0.67
C THR A 689 33.97 12.99 0.75
N GLY A 690 32.76 12.85 1.29
CA GLY A 690 32.51 12.29 2.63
C GLY A 690 32.94 13.18 3.80
N SER A 691 33.17 14.47 3.54
CA SER A 691 33.43 15.46 4.59
C SER A 691 32.12 16.13 5.01
N LEU A 692 32.02 16.57 6.26
CA LEU A 692 30.86 17.32 6.77
C LEU A 692 30.62 18.61 5.97
N ALA A 693 29.35 18.97 5.82
CA ALA A 693 28.84 20.10 5.07
C ALA A 693 27.50 20.61 5.66
N THR A 694 26.87 21.58 5.02
CA THR A 694 25.47 21.97 5.25
C THR A 694 24.67 21.92 3.95
N LEU A 695 23.34 21.80 4.02
CA LEU A 695 22.47 21.84 2.83
C LEU A 695 22.70 23.13 2.01
N ASP A 696 22.81 24.28 2.69
CA ASP A 696 23.09 25.57 2.06
C ASP A 696 24.43 25.56 1.31
N SER A 697 25.47 24.96 1.88
CA SER A 697 26.79 24.87 1.23
C SER A 697 26.78 24.00 -0.03
N LEU A 698 25.97 22.93 -0.04
CA LEU A 698 25.76 22.09 -1.21
C LEU A 698 24.95 22.83 -2.29
N ALA A 699 23.85 23.48 -1.89
CA ALA A 699 23.00 24.25 -2.79
C ALA A 699 23.75 25.43 -3.43
N TYR A 700 24.51 26.20 -2.65
CA TYR A 700 25.35 27.29 -3.14
C TYR A 700 26.44 26.80 -4.12
N THR A 701 27.08 25.67 -3.81
CA THR A 701 28.10 25.06 -4.67
C THR A 701 27.51 24.56 -5.99
N GLY A 702 26.30 23.97 -5.94
CA GLY A 702 25.55 23.53 -7.12
C GLY A 702 25.11 24.70 -8.00
N GLN A 703 24.48 25.72 -7.41
CA GLN A 703 24.05 26.94 -8.11
C GLN A 703 25.24 27.64 -8.78
N LYS A 704 26.31 27.91 -8.03
CA LYS A 704 27.52 28.55 -8.57
C LYS A 704 28.10 27.77 -9.74
N ARG A 705 28.06 26.44 -9.70
CA ARG A 705 28.52 25.63 -10.85
C ARG A 705 27.59 25.74 -12.06
N ALA A 706 26.28 25.82 -11.83
CA ALA A 706 25.32 26.04 -12.91
C ALA A 706 25.52 27.42 -13.57
N GLU A 707 25.81 28.47 -12.79
CA GLU A 707 26.20 29.80 -13.27
C GLU A 707 27.52 29.75 -14.07
N GLU A 708 28.57 29.09 -13.55
CA GLU A 708 29.86 28.89 -14.24
C GLU A 708 29.73 28.16 -15.59
N MET A 709 28.67 27.37 -15.78
CA MET A 709 28.44 26.55 -16.98
C MET A 709 27.33 27.08 -17.90
N GLY A 710 26.70 28.22 -17.58
CA GLY A 710 25.58 28.76 -18.37
C GLY A 710 24.34 27.85 -18.40
N LEU A 711 24.04 27.20 -17.28
CA LEU A 711 22.92 26.26 -17.10
C LEU A 711 21.73 26.88 -16.33
N LEU A 712 21.69 28.20 -16.20
CA LEU A 712 20.68 29.03 -15.53
C LEU A 712 20.38 30.28 -16.37
#